data_AF-A0A7S4UFT8-F1
#
_entry.id   AF-A0A7S4UFT8-F1
#
_cell.length_a   1.000
_cell.length_b   1.000
_cell.length_c   1.000
_cell.angle_alpha   90.00
_cell.angle_beta   90.00
_cell.angle_gamma   90.00
#
_symmetry.space_group_name_H-M   'P 1'
#
loop_
_entity.id
_entity.type
_entity.pdbx_description
1 polymer ?
#
loop_
_entity_poly.entity_id
_entity_poly.type
_entity_poly.pdbx_seq_one_letter_code
_entity_poly.pdbx_strand_id
1 'polypeptide(L)'
;DGPQPHASGSPRWVTAAMGLFKSSKKPAEPSSPGGKDPRTNSNSPKGGKDSPGGASGLGSLPENKAQLAPGRENSNGNEPAFLNDDGLRELTRRLKETQSSNYTESTMASSKYSDLRYAKFTVGGIPGTKHAVFVPDNLKLTPAVMQQICAAIDKEVPSMLLRGMSSLCHPAKMSTPQLRKCRGFRQLMNDSKSSLGIQDTAQESPRSCWCKPQLDSSSTQLQMNDAELTNKSLIDVSNRVLEKKMASTISSIANAAFRTNVWTYTGPQISNFEVFLQQCLENGETDVFRLAVAHLQDKAYMECDLSRRILKYLFEKSQAMSPEVVFSCTPVGLSGDLWNASKCTSHREFAEHGFDYWSFESYDDESCKGHPITQWPWPYADLFLFFYREEQSIDGTPTSDADWEFTTKKRLDREAIPFTPDLLAPVGYVFIGGNEVNTKKKILQAVRMASPVVILDNTPNVPKQMSLFVNVVKKVWERVPLLGCSAFLADGARSQLGACPSSTDLIEAMLPSRIMNYVEQEFDNSGMEEGEKLTLSDIVGLMDLVKRRPQTFKETVCVVDPLHHTPDHIMSLLVSVLSSHHTGARELQTTAIHRSLVMKAWRLHRKLARRAQHLRGVATTLVIIIAAAMVVSTGLAVWMVNIRLERAKVNDVTYNMSAPVWTEEIEVSFTMTDELGFLKISLLVLPMLVGLLTMLQSHFHLSQKWANVHMAATMTVSEIYHFLGTAGPYANSASANQKRFMSRLQGIVKHLSLSGVHEEDLMGGDTGEDFPQDSEELEEHVNEYLYGIRPVGWGYRRVQDIVASLSSAAPSCAWAALLLEGQEAKDFCGHVTAESYMENRVLPLRKYYADFVRWLLFVRMVLNLLLVVCLSVGAGLGASGFSLWIPVTLATATFVTTILHWLAPSEILTAVNSAMTTLNNLDLRWQGSDIRENHSEATKTHLIATTEKLCSAVAVTYSGAAFVQEELDDDIFDENPSIVGHSTRHCERIIVGSRPLSQSGTPYGRSGAVTPNRML
;
A
#
# COMPACT_ATOMS: atom_id res chain seq x y z
N ASP A 1 -2.60 33.33 37.46
CA ASP A 1 -2.01 33.91 38.67
C ASP A 1 -1.40 32.84 39.55
N GLY A 2 -0.12 32.99 39.90
CA GLY A 2 0.61 32.20 40.91
C GLY A 2 1.63 31.19 40.39
N PRO A 3 2.95 31.49 40.39
CA PRO A 3 4.02 30.63 39.86
C PRO A 3 4.87 29.96 40.96
N GLN A 4 5.40 28.76 40.72
CA GLN A 4 6.56 28.16 41.42
C GLN A 4 7.00 26.83 40.73
N PRO A 5 8.26 26.33 40.89
CA PRO A 5 9.45 26.80 40.16
C PRO A 5 10.24 25.66 39.46
N HIS A 6 11.22 26.08 38.65
CA HIS A 6 12.24 25.27 37.99
C HIS A 6 13.11 24.46 38.97
N ALA A 7 13.34 23.19 38.65
CA ALA A 7 14.47 22.41 39.18
C ALA A 7 15.36 21.92 38.02
N SER A 8 16.56 22.47 37.99
CA SER A 8 17.68 22.11 37.13
C SER A 8 18.29 20.77 37.57
N GLY A 9 18.36 19.79 36.67
CA GLY A 9 19.13 18.55 36.87
C GLY A 9 20.20 18.41 35.79
N SER A 10 21.47 18.53 36.18
CA SER A 10 22.63 18.21 35.35
C SER A 10 22.86 16.70 35.27
N PRO A 11 23.36 16.15 34.14
CA PRO A 11 23.66 14.72 34.05
C PRO A 11 25.12 14.44 34.42
N ARG A 12 25.34 13.63 35.46
CA ARG A 12 26.63 12.96 35.72
C ARG A 12 26.64 11.60 35.02
N TRP A 13 27.58 11.42 34.09
CA TRP A 13 27.99 10.14 33.53
C TRP A 13 29.35 9.76 34.11
N VAL A 14 29.48 8.56 34.71
CA VAL A 14 30.71 7.73 34.69
C VAL A 14 30.31 6.24 34.83
N THR A 15 30.60 5.50 33.76
CA THR A 15 31.14 4.13 33.63
C THR A 15 31.07 3.12 34.79
N ALA A 16 30.49 1.93 34.54
CA ALA A 16 31.08 0.62 34.88
C ALA A 16 30.26 -0.57 34.32
N ALA A 17 30.99 -1.63 33.96
CA ALA A 17 30.53 -2.87 33.34
C ALA A 17 30.11 -3.97 34.36
N MET A 18 29.33 -4.93 33.86
CA MET A 18 29.10 -6.33 34.33
C MET A 18 28.86 -6.62 35.82
N GLY A 19 27.66 -7.15 36.13
CA GLY A 19 27.35 -7.87 37.37
C GLY A 19 25.94 -8.48 37.36
N LEU A 20 25.87 -9.81 37.40
CA LEU A 20 24.67 -10.67 37.37
C LEU A 20 23.85 -10.68 38.68
N PHE A 21 22.57 -11.07 38.55
CA PHE A 21 21.59 -11.58 39.55
C PHE A 21 21.02 -10.63 40.63
N LYS A 22 19.73 -10.24 40.51
CA LYS A 22 18.58 -10.79 41.29
C LYS A 22 17.28 -9.95 41.17
N SER A 23 16.18 -10.70 41.22
CA SER A 23 14.86 -10.37 41.81
C SER A 23 13.73 -9.80 40.94
N SER A 24 12.94 -10.75 40.42
CA SER A 24 11.47 -10.80 40.40
C SER A 24 10.71 -9.62 41.04
N LYS A 25 9.85 -8.97 40.24
CA LYS A 25 8.62 -8.33 40.69
C LYS A 25 7.57 -8.40 39.57
N LYS A 26 6.52 -9.21 39.79
CA LYS A 26 5.28 -9.28 39.00
C LYS A 26 4.56 -7.92 38.98
N PRO A 27 3.92 -7.52 37.88
CA PRO A 27 2.77 -6.63 37.93
C PRO A 27 1.46 -7.45 37.99
N ALA A 28 0.55 -6.97 38.82
CA ALA A 28 -0.78 -7.52 39.07
C ALA A 28 -1.78 -7.13 37.96
N GLU A 29 -2.72 -8.04 37.71
CA GLU A 29 -3.92 -7.84 36.90
C GLU A 29 -4.85 -6.77 37.50
N PRO A 30 -5.58 -5.99 36.67
CA PRO A 30 -6.71 -5.21 37.15
C PRO A 30 -7.98 -6.07 37.18
N SER A 31 -8.49 -6.24 38.39
CA SER A 31 -9.77 -6.83 38.76
C SER A 31 -10.98 -6.02 38.28
N SER A 32 -12.01 -6.72 37.82
CA SER A 32 -13.40 -6.26 37.64
C SER A 32 -13.98 -5.55 38.87
N PRO A 33 -14.94 -4.63 38.70
CA PRO A 33 -15.89 -4.31 39.76
C PRO A 33 -17.28 -4.90 39.44
N GLY A 34 -17.67 -5.90 40.21
CA GLY A 34 -19.07 -6.22 40.45
C GLY A 34 -19.57 -5.37 41.62
N GLY A 35 -20.67 -4.64 41.42
CA GLY A 35 -21.40 -3.93 42.46
C GLY A 35 -22.89 -4.22 42.33
N LYS A 36 -23.47 -4.87 43.35
CA LYS A 36 -24.91 -5.08 43.53
C LYS A 36 -25.50 -3.91 44.32
N ASP A 37 -26.63 -3.40 43.81
CA ASP A 37 -27.87 -2.92 44.49
C ASP A 37 -27.79 -1.78 45.56
N PRO A 38 -28.85 -0.93 45.72
CA PRO A 38 -30.27 -1.32 45.65
C PRO A 38 -31.29 -0.31 45.07
N ARG A 39 -32.44 -0.89 44.67
CA ARG A 39 -33.84 -0.42 44.74
C ARG A 39 -34.12 1.10 44.67
N THR A 40 -34.95 1.51 43.70
CA THR A 40 -36.21 2.24 43.96
C THR A 40 -37.16 2.26 42.74
N ASN A 41 -38.45 2.26 43.07
CA ASN A 41 -39.65 2.24 42.23
C ASN A 41 -39.69 3.24 41.06
N SER A 42 -40.33 2.84 39.96
CA SER A 42 -41.48 3.59 39.43
C SER A 42 -42.30 2.76 38.45
N ASN A 43 -43.61 2.95 38.55
CA ASN A 43 -44.69 2.22 37.90
C ASN A 43 -44.86 2.64 36.43
N SER A 44 -45.28 1.70 35.57
CA SER A 44 -46.00 2.01 34.33
C SER A 44 -47.00 0.89 34.02
N PRO A 45 -48.27 1.18 33.70
CA PRO A 45 -49.36 0.24 33.84
C PRO A 45 -49.62 -0.61 32.58
N LYS A 46 -50.14 -1.81 32.83
CA LYS A 46 -50.86 -2.65 31.88
C LYS A 46 -52.28 -2.11 31.63
N GLY A 47 -52.74 -2.27 30.41
CA GLY A 47 -54.15 -2.31 29.97
C GLY A 47 -54.11 -2.40 28.44
N GLY A 48 -54.80 -3.29 27.73
CA GLY A 48 -56.05 -3.99 27.99
C GLY A 48 -56.88 -3.85 26.72
N LYS A 49 -57.40 -4.98 26.20
CA LYS A 49 -58.11 -5.17 24.92
C LYS A 49 -59.34 -4.26 24.74
N ASP A 50 -59.71 -3.96 23.49
CA ASP A 50 -60.97 -4.41 22.82
C ASP A 50 -61.24 -3.63 21.50
N SER A 51 -61.80 -4.34 20.52
CA SER A 51 -62.23 -3.92 19.15
C SER A 51 -63.58 -3.13 19.16
N PRO A 52 -64.33 -2.96 18.03
CA PRO A 52 -64.06 -2.45 16.67
C PRO A 52 -65.07 -1.32 16.22
N GLY A 53 -64.85 -0.72 15.04
CA GLY A 53 -65.97 -0.32 14.14
C GLY A 53 -66.05 1.12 13.60
N GLY A 54 -66.45 1.24 12.32
CA GLY A 54 -67.15 2.39 11.70
C GLY A 54 -66.26 3.49 11.08
N ALA A 55 -66.07 3.59 9.76
CA ALA A 55 -66.99 4.01 8.69
C ALA A 55 -67.08 5.55 8.46
N SER A 56 -66.65 5.95 7.24
CA SER A 56 -67.23 6.96 6.32
C SER A 56 -67.25 8.48 6.65
N GLY A 57 -66.91 9.28 5.63
CA GLY A 57 -67.21 10.73 5.49
C GLY A 57 -65.98 11.56 5.09
N LEU A 58 -65.63 11.80 3.81
CA LEU A 58 -66.26 12.68 2.81
C LEU A 58 -66.31 14.17 3.23
N GLY A 59 -65.53 15.04 2.58
CA GLY A 59 -65.61 16.51 2.76
C GLY A 59 -64.45 17.36 2.22
N SER A 60 -64.51 17.68 0.92
CA SER A 60 -64.11 18.92 0.21
C SER A 60 -63.25 20.03 0.87
N LEU A 61 -62.16 20.42 0.15
CA LEU A 61 -61.72 21.77 -0.35
C LEU A 61 -62.35 23.08 0.20
N PRO A 62 -61.77 24.29 0.00
CA PRO A 62 -60.37 24.71 -0.25
C PRO A 62 -59.95 26.03 0.47
N GLU A 63 -58.73 26.53 0.15
CA GLU A 63 -58.28 27.95 0.14
C GLU A 63 -58.33 28.80 1.43
N ASN A 64 -57.17 29.30 1.92
CA ASN A 64 -56.66 30.62 1.54
C ASN A 64 -55.36 31.05 2.25
N LYS A 65 -54.64 31.93 1.56
CA LYS A 65 -53.41 32.64 1.93
C LYS A 65 -53.59 33.62 3.10
N ALA A 66 -52.56 33.75 3.94
CA ALA A 66 -52.09 35.00 4.57
C ALA A 66 -50.66 34.76 5.10
N GLN A 67 -49.61 35.29 4.47
CA GLN A 67 -48.98 36.59 4.77
C GLN A 67 -48.86 36.91 6.26
N LEU A 68 -47.66 36.71 6.82
CA LEU A 68 -47.10 37.50 7.92
C LEU A 68 -45.57 37.27 7.99
N ALA A 69 -44.84 38.36 7.84
CA ALA A 69 -43.44 38.54 8.24
C ALA A 69 -43.37 39.90 8.99
N PRO A 70 -42.28 40.27 9.68
CA PRO A 70 -41.16 39.47 10.17
C PRO A 70 -40.89 39.66 11.68
N GLY A 71 -40.39 38.60 12.34
CA GLY A 71 -39.80 38.66 13.68
C GLY A 71 -38.29 38.88 13.59
N ARG A 72 -37.82 39.92 14.25
CA ARG A 72 -36.46 40.46 14.29
C ARG A 72 -35.73 39.85 15.49
N GLU A 73 -34.72 39.01 15.27
CA GLU A 73 -33.77 38.61 16.32
C GLU A 73 -32.34 38.95 15.92
N ASN A 74 -31.70 39.72 16.80
CA ASN A 74 -30.30 40.09 16.77
C ASN A 74 -29.46 38.91 17.23
N SER A 75 -28.46 38.51 16.45
CA SER A 75 -27.30 37.80 16.95
C SER A 75 -26.02 38.39 16.33
N ASN A 76 -25.22 39.01 17.20
CA ASN A 76 -23.84 39.39 16.94
C ASN A 76 -23.00 38.12 16.82
N GLY A 77 -22.24 37.98 15.73
CA GLY A 77 -21.27 36.90 15.57
C GLY A 77 -20.37 37.12 14.35
N ASN A 78 -19.19 37.69 14.61
CA ASN A 78 -17.96 37.73 13.80
C ASN A 78 -18.04 37.22 12.34
N GLU A 79 -18.03 38.16 11.40
CA GLU A 79 -17.69 37.95 9.98
C GLU A 79 -16.20 37.59 9.80
N PRO A 80 -15.86 36.56 9.02
CA PRO A 80 -14.56 36.46 8.37
C PRO A 80 -14.54 37.30 7.08
N ALA A 81 -13.39 37.90 6.80
CA ALA A 81 -13.15 38.84 5.71
C ALA A 81 -13.67 38.36 4.33
N PHE A 82 -14.47 39.23 3.70
CA PHE A 82 -14.92 39.11 2.32
C PHE A 82 -13.73 39.01 1.36
N LEU A 83 -13.72 37.95 0.55
CA LEU A 83 -12.97 37.88 -0.71
C LEU A 83 -13.59 38.89 -1.69
N ASN A 84 -12.76 39.79 -2.22
CA ASN A 84 -13.15 40.77 -3.24
C ASN A 84 -13.70 40.07 -4.50
N ASP A 85 -14.80 40.57 -5.03
CA ASP A 85 -15.51 40.06 -6.22
C ASP A 85 -14.61 40.02 -7.49
N ASP A 86 -13.56 40.86 -7.51
CA ASP A 86 -12.53 40.85 -8.55
C ASP A 86 -11.62 39.61 -8.49
N GLY A 87 -11.39 39.06 -7.30
CA GLY A 87 -10.63 37.82 -7.12
C GLY A 87 -11.40 36.60 -7.63
N LEU A 88 -12.73 36.59 -7.47
CA LEU A 88 -13.58 35.52 -7.98
C LEU A 88 -13.70 35.59 -9.52
N ARG A 89 -13.76 36.80 -10.09
CA ARG A 89 -13.71 37.00 -11.55
C ARG A 89 -12.36 36.60 -12.15
N GLU A 90 -11.25 36.93 -11.51
CA GLU A 90 -9.92 36.52 -11.98
C GLU A 90 -9.69 35.01 -11.81
N LEU A 91 -10.22 34.39 -10.75
CA LEU A 91 -10.18 32.93 -10.57
C LEU A 91 -11.06 32.21 -11.60
N THR A 92 -12.23 32.76 -11.91
CA THR A 92 -13.12 32.23 -12.96
C THR A 92 -12.52 32.43 -14.34
N ARG A 93 -11.84 33.56 -14.60
CA ARG A 93 -11.10 33.81 -15.84
C ARG A 93 -9.91 32.87 -15.98
N ARG A 94 -9.15 32.63 -14.91
CA ARG A 94 -8.04 31.68 -14.90
C ARG A 94 -8.49 30.23 -15.03
N LEU A 95 -9.61 29.84 -14.41
CA LEU A 95 -10.21 28.51 -14.61
C LEU A 95 -10.66 28.32 -16.07
N LYS A 96 -11.22 29.37 -16.68
CA LYS A 96 -11.65 29.35 -18.09
C LYS A 96 -10.48 29.36 -19.08
N GLU A 97 -9.39 30.09 -18.77
CA GLU A 97 -8.16 30.11 -19.56
C GLU A 97 -7.34 28.82 -19.41
N THR A 98 -7.37 28.17 -18.25
CA THR A 98 -6.71 26.85 -18.02
C THR A 98 -7.48 25.71 -18.69
N GLN A 99 -8.78 25.87 -18.96
CA GLN A 99 -9.56 24.92 -19.76
C GLN A 99 -9.42 25.13 -21.28
N SER A 100 -9.18 26.37 -21.75
CA SER A 100 -9.10 26.65 -23.19
C SER A 100 -7.74 26.34 -23.84
N SER A 101 -6.64 26.25 -23.09
CA SER A 101 -5.30 26.09 -23.69
C SER A 101 -4.87 24.63 -23.95
N ASN A 102 -5.71 23.64 -23.65
CA ASN A 102 -5.41 22.21 -23.87
C ASN A 102 -6.10 21.61 -25.11
N TYR A 103 -6.80 22.40 -25.93
CA TYR A 103 -7.68 21.88 -26.99
C TYR A 103 -7.10 21.89 -28.41
N THR A 104 -5.87 22.39 -28.63
CA THR A 104 -5.33 22.58 -29.98
C THR A 104 -4.67 21.35 -30.62
N GLU A 105 -4.54 20.23 -29.92
CA GLU A 105 -3.97 18.97 -30.47
C GLU A 105 -5.03 17.89 -30.78
N SER A 106 -6.32 18.23 -30.69
CA SER A 106 -7.46 17.29 -30.75
C SER A 106 -7.97 16.95 -32.16
N THR A 107 -7.44 17.53 -33.24
CA THR A 107 -8.13 17.47 -34.54
C THR A 107 -8.09 16.09 -35.21
N MET A 108 -7.13 15.22 -34.89
CA MET A 108 -7.14 13.81 -35.37
C MET A 108 -7.81 12.82 -34.41
N ALA A 109 -7.81 13.08 -33.10
CA ALA A 109 -8.55 12.27 -32.12
C ALA A 109 -10.06 12.57 -32.10
N SER A 110 -10.48 13.74 -32.61
CA SER A 110 -11.89 14.17 -32.72
C SER A 110 -12.73 13.28 -33.65
N SER A 111 -12.11 12.50 -34.54
CA SER A 111 -12.85 11.68 -35.51
C SER A 111 -13.47 10.41 -34.93
N LYS A 112 -13.13 10.01 -33.69
CA LYS A 112 -13.60 8.73 -33.11
C LYS A 112 -14.92 8.84 -32.33
N TYR A 113 -15.42 10.06 -32.08
CA TYR A 113 -16.70 10.29 -31.41
C TYR A 113 -17.92 10.27 -32.34
N SER A 114 -17.71 10.44 -33.66
CA SER A 114 -18.80 10.66 -34.61
C SER A 114 -19.83 9.54 -34.62
N ASP A 115 -19.41 8.33 -34.24
CA ASP A 115 -20.20 7.11 -34.38
C ASP A 115 -20.92 6.75 -33.07
N LEU A 116 -20.62 7.44 -31.96
CA LEU A 116 -21.30 7.23 -30.68
C LEU A 116 -22.47 8.21 -30.53
N ARG A 117 -23.60 7.71 -30.03
CA ARG A 117 -24.72 8.56 -29.63
C ARG A 117 -24.85 8.60 -28.12
N TYR A 118 -25.31 9.71 -27.58
CA TYR A 118 -25.46 9.94 -26.15
C TYR A 118 -26.85 10.48 -25.82
N ALA A 119 -27.44 9.97 -24.76
CA ALA A 119 -28.62 10.53 -24.13
C ALA A 119 -28.45 10.57 -22.61
N LYS A 120 -28.92 11.66 -22.01
CA LYS A 120 -29.06 11.80 -20.56
C LYS A 120 -30.53 11.58 -20.20
N PHE A 121 -30.83 10.84 -19.13
CA PHE A 121 -32.22 10.55 -18.77
C PHE A 121 -32.43 10.35 -17.26
N THR A 122 -33.68 10.44 -16.84
CA THR A 122 -34.13 10.17 -15.47
C THR A 122 -35.32 9.22 -15.52
N VAL A 123 -35.42 8.31 -14.56
CA VAL A 123 -36.55 7.39 -14.47
C VAL A 123 -37.47 7.83 -13.32
N GLY A 124 -38.76 7.98 -13.58
CA GLY A 124 -39.72 8.36 -12.55
C GLY A 124 -39.68 7.41 -11.34
N GLY A 125 -39.53 7.96 -10.14
CA GLY A 125 -39.45 7.19 -8.89
C GLY A 125 -38.06 6.63 -8.55
N ILE A 126 -37.06 6.79 -9.43
CA ILE A 126 -35.71 6.27 -9.23
C ILE A 126 -34.74 7.45 -9.19
N PRO A 127 -33.94 7.58 -8.13
CA PRO A 127 -33.10 8.76 -7.95
C PRO A 127 -31.90 8.79 -8.92
N GLY A 128 -31.42 10.01 -9.17
CA GLY A 128 -30.21 10.26 -9.95
C GLY A 128 -30.45 10.42 -11.45
N THR A 129 -29.46 11.02 -12.11
CA THR A 129 -29.44 11.13 -13.57
C THR A 129 -28.61 10.01 -14.17
N LYS A 130 -29.09 9.43 -15.26
CA LYS A 130 -28.49 8.28 -15.93
C LYS A 130 -27.92 8.68 -17.29
N HIS A 131 -26.86 7.99 -17.69
CA HIS A 131 -26.11 8.22 -18.92
C HIS A 131 -26.29 7.02 -19.85
N ALA A 132 -26.80 7.22 -21.06
CA ALA A 132 -26.89 6.19 -22.09
C ALA A 132 -25.93 6.53 -23.24
N VAL A 133 -25.02 5.62 -23.55
CA VAL A 133 -24.13 5.68 -24.71
C VAL A 133 -24.52 4.55 -25.65
N PHE A 134 -24.95 4.91 -26.86
CA PHE A 134 -25.33 3.97 -27.90
C PHE A 134 -24.11 3.69 -28.78
N VAL A 135 -23.82 2.40 -28.94
CA VAL A 135 -22.62 1.89 -29.61
C VAL A 135 -23.08 0.99 -30.77
N PRO A 136 -22.78 1.32 -32.03
CA PRO A 136 -23.18 0.46 -33.13
C PRO A 136 -22.36 -0.85 -33.09
N ASP A 137 -22.96 -1.97 -33.49
CA ASP A 137 -22.33 -3.31 -33.39
C ASP A 137 -21.01 -3.46 -34.17
N ASN A 138 -20.83 -2.64 -35.21
CA ASN A 138 -19.61 -2.60 -36.02
C ASN A 138 -18.45 -1.89 -35.30
N LEU A 139 -18.73 -1.10 -34.25
CA LEU A 139 -17.73 -0.35 -33.50
C LEU A 139 -17.19 -1.18 -32.33
N LYS A 140 -15.90 -1.53 -32.41
CA LYS A 140 -15.19 -2.17 -31.31
C LYS A 140 -14.83 -1.14 -30.25
N LEU A 141 -15.38 -1.27 -29.04
CA LEU A 141 -14.99 -0.44 -27.91
C LEU A 141 -13.54 -0.74 -27.51
N THR A 142 -12.66 0.21 -27.81
CA THR A 142 -11.25 0.17 -27.37
C THR A 142 -11.09 0.88 -26.02
N PRO A 143 -10.04 0.59 -25.23
CA PRO A 143 -9.78 1.28 -23.98
C PRO A 143 -9.72 2.81 -24.12
N ALA A 144 -9.19 3.31 -25.24
CA ALA A 144 -9.12 4.74 -25.53
C ALA A 144 -10.51 5.38 -25.73
N VAL A 145 -11.42 4.70 -26.44
CA VAL A 145 -12.80 5.15 -26.60
C VAL A 145 -13.53 5.14 -25.25
N MET A 146 -13.25 4.15 -24.40
CA MET A 146 -13.85 4.10 -23.08
C MET A 146 -13.34 5.21 -22.15
N GLN A 147 -12.04 5.50 -22.18
CA GLN A 147 -11.45 6.62 -21.44
C GLN A 147 -12.06 7.96 -21.89
N GLN A 148 -12.32 8.10 -23.19
CA GLN A 148 -13.02 9.24 -23.77
C GLN A 148 -14.47 9.35 -23.27
N ILE A 149 -15.22 8.24 -23.25
CA ILE A 149 -16.57 8.18 -22.67
C ILE A 149 -16.54 8.63 -21.20
N CYS A 150 -15.62 8.08 -20.39
CA CYS A 150 -15.48 8.41 -18.97
C CYS A 150 -15.13 9.90 -18.77
N ALA A 151 -14.19 10.43 -19.54
CA ALA A 151 -13.82 11.85 -19.50
C ALA A 151 -15.00 12.75 -19.88
N ALA A 152 -15.77 12.38 -20.90
CA ALA A 152 -16.92 13.16 -21.35
C ALA A 152 -18.04 13.21 -20.29
N ILE A 153 -18.25 12.14 -19.51
CA ILE A 153 -19.23 12.09 -18.42
C ILE A 153 -18.68 12.57 -17.06
N ASP A 154 -17.47 13.14 -17.04
CA ASP A 154 -16.78 13.59 -15.81
C ASP A 154 -16.64 12.48 -14.77
N LYS A 155 -16.17 11.30 -15.22
CA LYS A 155 -15.85 10.16 -14.38
C LYS A 155 -14.43 9.65 -14.62
N GLU A 156 -13.77 9.26 -13.54
CA GLU A 156 -12.50 8.54 -13.63
C GLU A 156 -12.74 7.13 -14.16
N VAL A 157 -11.83 6.63 -15.00
CA VAL A 157 -11.88 5.23 -15.46
C VAL A 157 -11.80 4.32 -14.23
N PRO A 158 -12.63 3.26 -14.13
CA PRO A 158 -12.58 2.35 -13.00
C PRO A 158 -11.22 1.68 -12.89
N SER A 159 -10.74 1.48 -11.65
CA SER A 159 -9.56 0.65 -11.38
C SER A 159 -9.85 -0.83 -11.67
N MET A 160 -11.12 -1.23 -11.52
CA MET A 160 -11.62 -2.59 -11.73
C MET A 160 -13.13 -2.56 -11.98
N LEU A 161 -13.64 -3.60 -12.62
CA LEU A 161 -15.06 -3.92 -12.68
C LEU A 161 -15.38 -5.09 -11.75
N LEU A 162 -16.40 -4.95 -10.91
CA LEU A 162 -16.90 -6.02 -10.04
C LEU A 162 -18.15 -6.66 -10.64
N ARG A 163 -18.11 -7.97 -10.86
CA ARG A 163 -19.20 -8.73 -11.47
C ARG A 163 -19.80 -9.74 -10.51
N GLY A 164 -21.12 -9.72 -10.36
CA GLY A 164 -21.86 -10.77 -9.66
C GLY A 164 -21.93 -12.07 -10.45
N MET A 165 -21.69 -13.18 -9.77
CA MET A 165 -21.76 -14.54 -10.30
C MET A 165 -22.66 -15.37 -9.40
N SER A 166 -23.93 -15.47 -9.76
CA SER A 166 -24.94 -16.20 -8.99
C SER A 166 -26.11 -16.60 -9.87
N SER A 167 -26.95 -17.52 -9.38
CA SER A 167 -28.27 -17.75 -9.99
C SER A 167 -29.23 -16.60 -9.67
N LEU A 168 -30.46 -16.64 -10.17
CA LEU A 168 -31.58 -15.79 -9.75
C LEU A 168 -32.45 -16.46 -8.67
N CYS A 169 -31.84 -17.30 -7.84
CA CYS A 169 -32.58 -18.00 -6.80
C CYS A 169 -32.76 -17.08 -5.59
N HIS A 170 -34.00 -16.82 -5.18
CA HIS A 170 -34.28 -15.97 -4.02
C HIS A 170 -33.55 -16.50 -2.76
N PRO A 171 -33.06 -15.63 -1.86
CA PRO A 171 -32.32 -16.02 -0.65
C PRO A 171 -33.03 -17.07 0.21
N ALA A 172 -34.36 -16.95 0.35
CA ALA A 172 -35.18 -17.95 1.05
C ALA A 172 -35.10 -19.37 0.44
N LYS A 173 -34.79 -19.47 -0.86
CA LYS A 173 -34.53 -20.74 -1.56
C LYS A 173 -33.04 -21.13 -1.57
N MET A 174 -32.13 -20.24 -1.16
CA MET A 174 -30.70 -20.57 -1.00
C MET A 174 -30.42 -21.47 0.20
N SER A 175 -31.31 -21.52 1.20
CA SER A 175 -31.18 -22.42 2.36
C SER A 175 -31.47 -23.87 2.01
N THR A 176 -30.74 -24.44 1.06
CA THR A 176 -30.93 -25.83 0.65
C THR A 176 -30.74 -26.78 1.84
N PRO A 177 -31.38 -27.96 1.85
CA PRO A 177 -31.20 -28.93 2.92
C PRO A 177 -29.72 -29.26 3.22
N GLN A 178 -28.86 -29.22 2.20
CA GLN A 178 -27.42 -29.41 2.30
C GLN A 178 -26.78 -28.27 3.09
N LEU A 179 -27.11 -27.02 2.75
CA LEU A 179 -26.58 -25.85 3.46
C LEU A 179 -27.03 -25.82 4.92
N ARG A 180 -28.27 -26.24 5.22
CA ARG A 180 -28.79 -26.31 6.60
C ARG A 180 -28.02 -27.29 7.49
N LYS A 181 -27.37 -28.29 6.90
CA LYS A 181 -26.50 -29.24 7.61
C LYS A 181 -25.10 -28.67 7.88
N CYS A 182 -24.70 -27.58 7.23
CA CYS A 182 -23.41 -26.95 7.51
C CYS A 182 -23.35 -26.40 8.94
N ARG A 183 -22.16 -26.41 9.54
CA ARG A 183 -21.94 -25.95 10.91
C ARG A 183 -22.39 -24.50 11.14
N GLY A 184 -22.03 -23.59 10.24
CA GLY A 184 -22.39 -22.17 10.35
C GLY A 184 -23.91 -21.93 10.31
N PHE A 185 -24.61 -22.63 9.40
CA PHE A 185 -26.07 -22.53 9.33
C PHE A 185 -26.77 -23.23 10.49
N ARG A 186 -26.21 -24.32 11.02
CA ARG A 186 -26.74 -24.98 12.25
C ARG A 186 -26.78 -24.01 13.44
N GLN A 187 -25.77 -23.16 13.59
CA GLN A 187 -25.77 -22.13 14.63
C GLN A 187 -26.94 -21.16 14.42
N LEU A 188 -27.13 -20.66 13.19
CA LEU A 188 -28.27 -19.80 12.86
C LEU A 188 -29.63 -20.46 13.12
N MET A 189 -29.77 -21.75 12.81
CA MET A 189 -30.99 -22.52 13.10
C MET A 189 -31.22 -22.66 14.60
N ASN A 190 -30.18 -22.90 15.39
CA ASN A 190 -30.29 -22.99 16.85
C ASN A 190 -30.66 -21.62 17.46
N ASP A 191 -30.06 -20.54 16.97
CA ASP A 191 -30.36 -19.18 17.41
C ASP A 191 -31.82 -18.81 17.07
N SER A 192 -32.27 -19.16 15.87
CA SER A 192 -33.66 -18.95 15.43
C SER A 192 -34.65 -19.78 16.27
N LYS A 193 -34.28 -21.00 16.62
CA LYS A 193 -35.07 -21.89 17.47
C LYS A 193 -35.22 -21.31 18.88
N SER A 194 -34.12 -20.79 19.44
CA SER A 194 -34.15 -20.12 20.74
C SER A 194 -35.01 -18.85 20.71
N SER A 195 -34.97 -18.10 19.61
CA SER A 195 -35.76 -16.87 19.41
C SER A 195 -37.26 -17.14 19.29
N LEU A 196 -37.65 -18.29 18.74
CA LEU A 196 -39.04 -18.75 18.66
C LEU A 196 -39.55 -19.39 19.96
N GLY A 197 -38.71 -19.49 21.00
CA GLY A 197 -39.08 -20.12 22.26
C GLY A 197 -39.31 -21.64 22.15
N ILE A 198 -38.84 -22.27 21.07
CA ILE A 198 -38.92 -23.71 20.87
C ILE A 198 -37.85 -24.35 21.76
N GLN A 199 -38.21 -24.65 23.01
CA GLN A 199 -37.32 -25.35 23.93
C GLN A 199 -37.06 -26.76 23.38
N ASP A 200 -35.80 -27.19 23.41
CA ASP A 200 -35.45 -28.59 23.17
C ASP A 200 -35.99 -29.45 24.32
N THR A 201 -37.25 -29.88 24.21
CA THR A 201 -37.89 -30.78 25.17
C THR A 201 -37.25 -32.18 25.18
N ALA A 202 -36.28 -32.42 24.29
CA ALA A 202 -35.52 -33.66 24.18
C ALA A 202 -34.12 -33.57 24.80
N GLN A 203 -33.95 -32.82 25.89
CA GLN A 203 -32.79 -33.03 26.77
C GLN A 203 -33.03 -34.32 27.59
N GLU A 204 -33.11 -35.46 26.91
CA GLU A 204 -32.90 -36.76 27.53
C GLU A 204 -31.52 -36.72 28.18
N SER A 205 -31.53 -36.77 29.51
CA SER A 205 -30.31 -36.86 30.29
C SER A 205 -29.53 -38.09 29.83
N PRO A 206 -28.22 -38.00 29.52
CA PRO A 206 -27.42 -39.19 29.25
C PRO A 206 -27.18 -39.92 30.57
N ARG A 207 -28.20 -40.62 31.06
CA ARG A 207 -28.11 -41.53 32.21
C ARG A 207 -28.82 -42.83 31.88
N SER A 208 -27.99 -43.79 31.49
CA SER A 208 -28.10 -45.22 31.77
C SER A 208 -29.42 -45.70 32.39
N CYS A 209 -30.26 -46.35 31.57
CA CYS A 209 -31.02 -47.49 32.07
C CYS A 209 -31.37 -48.40 30.88
N TRP A 210 -30.59 -49.48 30.75
CA TRP A 210 -31.03 -50.66 30.01
C TRP A 210 -32.24 -51.24 30.74
N CYS A 211 -33.22 -51.75 29.98
CA CYS A 211 -34.47 -52.38 30.41
C CYS A 211 -35.67 -51.43 30.58
N LYS A 212 -36.43 -51.22 29.49
CA LYS A 212 -37.90 -51.30 29.53
C LYS A 212 -38.48 -51.88 28.23
N PRO A 213 -39.65 -52.55 28.30
CA PRO A 213 -40.15 -53.46 27.29
C PRO A 213 -41.00 -52.74 26.22
N GLN A 214 -41.08 -53.38 25.05
CA GLN A 214 -42.03 -53.13 23.97
C GLN A 214 -43.45 -52.89 24.51
N LEU A 215 -44.02 -51.72 24.21
CA LEU A 215 -45.46 -51.49 24.32
C LEU A 215 -45.97 -50.72 23.08
N ASP A 216 -46.79 -51.42 22.31
CA ASP A 216 -47.82 -51.06 21.35
C ASP A 216 -47.68 -49.82 20.45
N SER A 217 -47.40 -50.16 19.20
CA SER A 217 -47.28 -49.36 17.98
C SER A 217 -48.63 -48.97 17.34
N SER A 218 -49.40 -48.05 17.94
CA SER A 218 -50.67 -47.62 17.29
C SER A 218 -51.12 -46.15 17.45
N SER A 219 -50.27 -45.23 17.93
CA SER A 219 -50.65 -43.78 18.04
C SER A 219 -49.75 -42.81 17.24
N THR A 220 -48.81 -43.29 16.43
CA THR A 220 -47.71 -42.48 15.86
C THR A 220 -47.99 -41.78 14.51
N GLN A 221 -49.24 -41.59 14.10
CA GLN A 221 -49.54 -40.87 12.84
C GLN A 221 -50.01 -39.42 13.00
N LEU A 222 -50.35 -38.97 14.22
CA LEU A 222 -50.85 -37.61 14.45
C LEU A 222 -49.78 -36.60 14.92
N GLN A 223 -48.55 -37.04 15.23
CA GLN A 223 -47.44 -36.15 15.64
C GLN A 223 -46.42 -35.82 14.53
N MET A 224 -46.47 -36.46 13.36
CA MET A 224 -45.52 -36.12 12.28
C MET A 224 -45.83 -34.78 11.60
N ASN A 225 -47.10 -34.35 11.57
CA ASN A 225 -47.49 -33.10 10.90
C ASN A 225 -47.03 -31.84 11.67
N ASP A 226 -46.91 -31.90 13.00
CA ASP A 226 -46.47 -30.75 13.81
C ASP A 226 -44.97 -30.48 13.69
N ALA A 227 -44.15 -31.51 13.49
CA ALA A 227 -42.71 -31.35 13.28
C ALA A 227 -42.40 -30.62 11.96
N GLU A 228 -43.20 -30.86 10.92
CA GLU A 228 -43.03 -30.24 9.61
C GLU A 228 -43.42 -28.75 9.62
N LEU A 229 -44.53 -28.39 10.28
CA LEU A 229 -44.95 -27.00 10.46
C LEU A 229 -43.95 -26.21 11.32
N THR A 230 -43.48 -26.81 12.42
CA THR A 230 -42.48 -26.17 13.29
C THR A 230 -41.18 -25.93 12.53
N ASN A 231 -40.74 -26.90 11.72
CA ASN A 231 -39.57 -26.73 10.85
C ASN A 231 -39.77 -25.63 9.81
N LYS A 232 -40.96 -25.49 9.21
CA LYS A 232 -41.23 -24.43 8.24
C LYS A 232 -41.06 -23.04 8.85
N SER A 233 -41.66 -22.78 10.01
CA SER A 233 -41.53 -21.48 10.69
C SER A 233 -40.08 -21.14 11.05
N LEU A 234 -39.32 -22.16 11.49
CA LEU A 234 -37.89 -22.02 11.81
C LEU A 234 -37.06 -21.69 10.58
N ILE A 235 -37.33 -22.38 9.46
CA ILE A 235 -36.69 -22.14 8.17
C ILE A 235 -37.00 -20.73 7.68
N ASP A 236 -38.25 -20.29 7.77
CA ASP A 236 -38.67 -18.96 7.32
C ASP A 236 -37.99 -17.84 8.12
N VAL A 237 -37.87 -17.98 9.44
CA VAL A 237 -37.10 -17.05 10.28
C VAL A 237 -35.62 -17.05 9.90
N SER A 238 -35.01 -18.23 9.76
CA SER A 238 -33.59 -18.35 9.40
C SER A 238 -33.30 -17.76 8.02
N ASN A 239 -34.22 -17.94 7.06
CA ASN A 239 -34.16 -17.36 5.73
C ASN A 239 -34.17 -15.84 5.77
N ARG A 240 -35.08 -15.23 6.54
CA ARG A 240 -35.14 -13.77 6.71
C ARG A 240 -33.87 -13.21 7.35
N VAL A 241 -33.30 -13.92 8.33
CA VAL A 241 -32.03 -13.53 8.95
C VAL A 241 -30.89 -13.62 7.94
N LEU A 242 -30.79 -14.73 7.19
CA LEU A 242 -29.79 -14.90 6.14
C LEU A 242 -29.90 -13.77 5.10
N GLU A 243 -31.11 -13.50 4.60
CA GLU A 243 -31.37 -12.44 3.62
C GLU A 243 -30.89 -11.07 4.11
N LYS A 244 -31.26 -10.67 5.34
CA LYS A 244 -30.80 -9.42 5.94
C LYS A 244 -29.28 -9.36 6.09
N LYS A 245 -28.65 -10.48 6.47
CA LYS A 245 -27.19 -10.58 6.60
C LYS A 245 -26.48 -10.53 5.24
N MET A 246 -27.07 -11.14 4.21
CA MET A 246 -26.58 -11.08 2.84
C MET A 246 -26.68 -9.66 2.28
N ALA A 247 -27.82 -8.98 2.46
CA ALA A 247 -27.99 -7.58 2.07
C ALA A 247 -26.93 -6.68 2.73
N SER A 248 -26.74 -6.81 4.06
CA SER A 248 -25.71 -6.05 4.79
C SER A 248 -24.27 -6.37 4.30
N THR A 249 -24.01 -7.63 3.96
CA THR A 249 -22.71 -8.05 3.38
C THR A 249 -22.50 -7.45 2.00
N ILE A 250 -23.52 -7.44 1.14
CA ILE A 250 -23.46 -6.87 -0.20
C ILE A 250 -23.33 -5.36 -0.15
N SER A 251 -24.01 -4.69 0.78
CA SER A 251 -23.80 -3.28 1.10
C SER A 251 -22.34 -3.00 1.50
N SER A 252 -21.73 -3.88 2.29
CA SER A 252 -20.31 -3.77 2.65
C SER A 252 -19.38 -3.97 1.45
N ILE A 253 -19.69 -4.93 0.56
CA ILE A 253 -18.95 -5.16 -0.70
C ILE A 253 -19.06 -3.93 -1.61
N ALA A 254 -20.26 -3.39 -1.74
CA ALA A 254 -20.57 -2.21 -2.53
C ALA A 254 -19.77 -1.00 -2.03
N ASN A 255 -19.82 -0.74 -0.72
CA ASN A 255 -19.06 0.35 -0.11
C ASN A 255 -17.54 0.16 -0.24
N ALA A 256 -17.03 -1.08 -0.18
CA ALA A 256 -15.63 -1.36 -0.45
C ALA A 256 -15.26 -1.03 -1.91
N ALA A 257 -16.10 -1.44 -2.86
CA ALA A 257 -15.91 -1.15 -4.29
C ALA A 257 -15.91 0.36 -4.57
N PHE A 258 -16.85 1.11 -3.98
CA PHE A 258 -16.89 2.57 -4.09
C PHE A 258 -15.60 3.22 -3.58
N ARG A 259 -15.10 2.78 -2.41
CA ARG A 259 -13.85 3.29 -1.82
C ARG A 259 -12.61 2.96 -2.64
N THR A 260 -12.63 1.92 -3.47
CA THR A 260 -11.48 1.51 -4.28
C THR A 260 -11.61 1.91 -5.76
N ASN A 261 -12.56 2.79 -6.11
CA ASN A 261 -12.90 3.18 -7.49
C ASN A 261 -13.20 1.97 -8.40
N VAL A 262 -13.85 0.96 -7.83
CA VAL A 262 -14.30 -0.24 -8.53
C VAL A 262 -15.76 -0.04 -8.91
N TRP A 263 -16.06 -0.15 -10.21
CA TRP A 263 -17.43 -0.04 -10.70
C TRP A 263 -18.10 -1.40 -10.66
N THR A 264 -19.40 -1.43 -10.37
CA THR A 264 -20.16 -2.67 -10.52
C THR A 264 -20.56 -2.84 -11.99
N TYR A 265 -20.25 -4.00 -12.55
CA TYR A 265 -20.57 -4.35 -13.92
C TYR A 265 -21.76 -5.30 -13.95
N THR A 266 -22.83 -4.88 -14.62
CA THR A 266 -23.97 -5.75 -14.93
C THR A 266 -24.03 -6.01 -16.43
N GLY A 267 -23.98 -7.29 -16.81
CA GLY A 267 -24.22 -7.71 -18.19
C GLY A 267 -25.71 -7.90 -18.49
N PRO A 268 -26.06 -8.46 -19.67
CA PRO A 268 -27.45 -8.68 -20.10
C PRO A 268 -28.26 -9.51 -19.08
N GLN A 269 -27.59 -10.38 -18.33
CA GLN A 269 -28.19 -11.15 -17.24
C GLN A 269 -27.79 -10.55 -15.88
N ILE A 270 -28.79 -10.30 -15.04
CA ILE A 270 -28.64 -10.01 -13.61
C ILE A 270 -28.22 -11.26 -12.82
N SER A 271 -27.50 -11.08 -11.73
CA SER A 271 -27.32 -12.11 -10.71
C SER A 271 -27.94 -11.64 -9.39
N ASN A 272 -28.15 -12.54 -8.43
CA ASN A 272 -28.60 -12.18 -7.08
C ASN A 272 -27.77 -11.07 -6.43
N PHE A 273 -26.47 -11.00 -6.73
CA PHE A 273 -25.62 -9.90 -6.26
C PHE A 273 -26.20 -8.54 -6.65
N GLU A 274 -26.55 -8.34 -7.93
CA GLU A 274 -27.07 -7.05 -8.39
C GLU A 274 -28.50 -6.78 -7.94
N VAL A 275 -29.30 -7.82 -7.64
CA VAL A 275 -30.64 -7.63 -7.03
C VAL A 275 -30.51 -7.09 -5.61
N PHE A 276 -29.69 -7.71 -4.77
CA PHE A 276 -29.42 -7.20 -3.43
C PHE A 276 -28.75 -5.83 -3.45
N LEU A 277 -27.82 -5.60 -4.39
CA LEU A 277 -27.20 -4.30 -4.57
C LEU A 277 -28.24 -3.22 -4.88
N GLN A 278 -29.23 -3.55 -5.72
CA GLN A 278 -30.35 -2.65 -6.00
C GLN A 278 -31.14 -2.34 -4.73
N GLN A 279 -31.46 -3.32 -3.89
CA GLN A 279 -32.14 -3.07 -2.60
C GLN A 279 -31.32 -2.14 -1.68
N CYS A 280 -30.00 -2.32 -1.62
CA CYS A 280 -29.13 -1.44 -0.85
C CYS A 280 -29.11 -0.01 -1.40
N LEU A 281 -29.13 0.17 -2.72
CA LEU A 281 -29.21 1.48 -3.37
C LEU A 281 -30.56 2.15 -3.12
N GLU A 282 -31.66 1.39 -3.19
CA GLU A 282 -33.02 1.85 -2.86
C GLU A 282 -33.12 2.37 -1.43
N ASN A 283 -32.42 1.71 -0.50
CA ASN A 283 -32.36 2.12 0.90
C ASN A 283 -31.36 3.25 1.17
N GLY A 284 -30.58 3.68 0.17
CA GLY A 284 -29.53 4.69 0.33
C GLY A 284 -28.36 4.23 1.22
N GLU A 285 -28.09 2.93 1.27
CA GLU A 285 -27.00 2.36 2.09
C GLU A 285 -25.62 2.43 1.42
N THR A 286 -25.59 2.67 0.10
CA THR A 286 -24.36 2.65 -0.70
C THR A 286 -24.48 3.55 -1.94
N ASP A 287 -23.34 4.02 -2.48
CA ASP A 287 -23.26 4.97 -3.61
C ASP A 287 -22.39 4.43 -4.77
N VAL A 288 -22.45 3.12 -5.03
CA VAL A 288 -21.60 2.49 -6.04
C VAL A 288 -21.97 2.91 -7.45
N PHE A 289 -20.95 3.32 -8.23
CA PHE A 289 -21.12 3.57 -9.64
C PHE A 289 -21.35 2.27 -10.42
N ARG A 290 -22.45 2.20 -11.17
CA ARG A 290 -22.87 0.97 -11.85
C ARG A 290 -22.89 1.14 -13.37
N LEU A 291 -22.17 0.24 -14.04
CA LEU A 291 -22.12 0.09 -15.48
C LEU A 291 -23.03 -1.06 -15.93
N ALA A 292 -24.02 -0.76 -16.75
CA ALA A 292 -24.86 -1.75 -17.41
C ALA A 292 -24.51 -1.85 -18.89
N VAL A 293 -24.44 -3.08 -19.41
CA VAL A 293 -24.16 -3.33 -20.83
C VAL A 293 -25.22 -4.25 -21.43
N ALA A 294 -25.78 -3.82 -22.56
CA ALA A 294 -26.94 -4.45 -23.17
C ALA A 294 -26.95 -4.29 -24.69
N HIS A 295 -27.77 -5.10 -25.34
CA HIS A 295 -28.15 -4.89 -26.73
C HIS A 295 -29.57 -4.29 -26.78
N LEU A 296 -29.78 -3.19 -27.51
CA LEU A 296 -31.07 -2.49 -27.64
C LEU A 296 -32.15 -3.41 -28.18
N GLN A 297 -31.83 -4.13 -29.25
CA GLN A 297 -32.72 -5.08 -29.88
C GLN A 297 -32.68 -6.47 -29.22
N ASP A 298 -32.35 -6.57 -27.93
CA ASP A 298 -32.45 -7.86 -27.24
C ASP A 298 -33.89 -8.36 -27.23
N LYS A 299 -34.09 -9.65 -27.50
CA LYS A 299 -35.41 -10.29 -27.52
C LYS A 299 -36.22 -10.03 -26.26
N ALA A 300 -35.60 -9.99 -25.09
CA ALA A 300 -36.30 -9.75 -23.84
C ALA A 300 -36.91 -8.33 -23.75
N TYR A 301 -36.31 -7.36 -24.43
CA TYR A 301 -36.78 -5.97 -24.47
C TYR A 301 -37.77 -5.74 -25.61
N MET A 302 -37.55 -6.39 -26.75
CA MET A 302 -38.38 -6.26 -27.95
C MET A 302 -39.74 -6.96 -27.81
N GLU A 303 -39.85 -8.00 -26.98
CA GLU A 303 -41.11 -8.68 -26.67
C GLU A 303 -42.07 -7.83 -25.82
N CYS A 304 -41.57 -6.79 -25.14
CA CYS A 304 -42.39 -5.87 -24.34
C CYS A 304 -42.59 -4.54 -25.06
N ASP A 305 -43.82 -4.26 -25.49
CA ASP A 305 -44.15 -3.00 -26.17
C ASP A 305 -43.80 -1.74 -25.36
N LEU A 306 -43.86 -1.82 -24.02
CA LEU A 306 -43.45 -0.72 -23.17
C LEU A 306 -41.93 -0.52 -23.18
N SER A 307 -41.15 -1.58 -22.97
CA SER A 307 -39.68 -1.52 -22.98
C SER A 307 -39.16 -1.08 -24.35
N ARG A 308 -39.66 -1.67 -25.43
CA ARG A 308 -39.34 -1.28 -26.82
C ARG A 308 -39.61 0.20 -27.08
N ARG A 309 -40.77 0.72 -26.65
CA ARG A 309 -41.10 2.15 -26.81
C ARG A 309 -40.17 3.06 -25.99
N ILE A 310 -39.81 2.67 -24.77
CA ILE A 310 -38.88 3.42 -23.92
C ILE A 310 -37.49 3.47 -24.57
N LEU A 311 -36.95 2.33 -25.02
CA LEU A 311 -35.66 2.26 -25.70
C LEU A 311 -35.65 3.07 -27.00
N LYS A 312 -36.71 2.94 -27.81
CA LYS A 312 -36.87 3.70 -29.05
C LYS A 312 -36.92 5.19 -28.80
N TYR A 313 -37.72 5.63 -27.84
CA TYR A 313 -37.80 7.03 -27.46
C TYR A 313 -36.46 7.57 -26.95
N LEU A 314 -35.74 6.80 -26.13
CA LEU A 314 -34.42 7.21 -25.63
C LEU A 314 -33.39 7.33 -26.76
N PHE A 315 -33.39 6.40 -27.72
CA PHE A 315 -32.53 6.45 -28.90
C PHE A 315 -32.87 7.64 -29.80
N GLU A 316 -34.14 7.90 -30.08
CA GLU A 316 -34.59 9.05 -30.88
C GLU A 316 -34.21 10.40 -30.25
N LYS A 317 -34.11 10.46 -28.91
CA LYS A 317 -33.63 11.64 -28.16
C LYS A 317 -32.12 11.71 -28.02
N SER A 318 -31.38 10.70 -28.46
CA SER A 318 -29.92 10.70 -28.41
C SER A 318 -29.31 11.58 -29.50
N GLN A 319 -28.18 12.21 -29.16
CA GLN A 319 -27.41 13.09 -30.05
C GLN A 319 -26.00 12.53 -30.24
N ALA A 320 -25.29 12.95 -31.28
CA ALA A 320 -23.88 12.57 -31.45
C ALA A 320 -23.06 12.96 -30.20
N MET A 321 -22.29 12.03 -29.66
CA MET A 321 -21.60 12.21 -28.39
C MET A 321 -20.45 13.22 -28.53
N SER A 322 -20.43 14.22 -27.65
CA SER A 322 -19.31 15.15 -27.49
C SER A 322 -19.29 15.65 -26.04
N PRO A 323 -18.16 16.13 -25.50
CA PRO A 323 -18.10 16.71 -24.16
C PRO A 323 -19.13 17.83 -23.96
N GLU A 324 -19.34 18.66 -24.98
CA GLU A 324 -20.31 19.76 -24.97
C GLU A 324 -21.75 19.23 -24.89
N VAL A 325 -22.06 18.19 -25.67
CA VAL A 325 -23.38 17.54 -25.63
C VAL A 325 -23.60 16.88 -24.27
N VAL A 326 -22.62 16.18 -23.70
CA VAL A 326 -22.80 15.54 -22.38
C VAL A 326 -23.08 16.56 -21.28
N PHE A 327 -22.40 17.71 -21.31
CA PHE A 327 -22.62 18.79 -20.35
C PHE A 327 -23.96 19.51 -20.55
N SER A 328 -24.37 19.75 -21.80
CA SER A 328 -25.57 20.53 -22.14
C SER A 328 -26.85 19.70 -22.32
N CYS A 329 -26.76 18.37 -22.38
CA CYS A 329 -27.90 17.49 -22.60
C CYS A 329 -28.93 17.60 -21.46
N THR A 330 -30.16 17.97 -21.80
CA THR A 330 -31.29 17.97 -20.87
C THR A 330 -31.76 16.54 -20.61
N PRO A 331 -31.89 16.10 -19.35
CA PRO A 331 -32.34 14.74 -19.06
C PRO A 331 -33.74 14.45 -19.61
N VAL A 332 -33.86 13.36 -20.36
CA VAL A 332 -35.13 12.82 -20.84
C VAL A 332 -35.86 12.15 -19.67
N GLY A 333 -37.08 12.58 -19.38
CA GLY A 333 -37.94 11.92 -18.38
C GLY A 333 -38.54 10.63 -18.93
N LEU A 334 -38.16 9.49 -18.36
CA LEU A 334 -38.76 8.18 -18.65
C LEU A 334 -39.78 7.83 -17.59
N SER A 335 -40.87 7.17 -18.00
CA SER A 335 -41.88 6.67 -17.07
C SER A 335 -41.30 5.57 -16.18
N GLY A 336 -41.56 5.66 -14.88
CA GLY A 336 -41.25 4.61 -13.91
C GLY A 336 -42.23 3.44 -13.90
N ASP A 337 -43.24 3.47 -14.77
CA ASP A 337 -44.39 2.57 -14.70
C ASP A 337 -44.02 1.09 -14.88
N LEU A 338 -42.93 0.80 -15.60
CA LEU A 338 -42.40 -0.55 -15.77
C LEU A 338 -42.02 -1.20 -14.42
N TRP A 339 -41.59 -0.40 -13.45
CA TRP A 339 -41.18 -0.87 -12.12
C TRP A 339 -42.24 -0.60 -11.05
N ASN A 340 -43.38 -0.05 -11.44
CA ASN A 340 -44.50 0.15 -10.53
C ASN A 340 -45.36 -1.12 -10.52
N ALA A 341 -45.27 -1.89 -9.43
CA ALA A 341 -46.05 -3.12 -9.22
C ALA A 341 -47.55 -2.94 -9.51
N SER A 342 -48.13 -1.80 -9.11
CA SER A 342 -49.56 -1.52 -9.33
C SER A 342 -49.95 -1.31 -10.80
N LYS A 343 -48.99 -0.95 -11.65
CA LYS A 343 -49.21 -0.66 -13.08
C LYS A 343 -48.78 -1.81 -13.99
N CYS A 344 -47.88 -2.67 -13.53
CA CYS A 344 -47.38 -3.82 -14.28
C CYS A 344 -48.36 -4.99 -14.19
N THR A 345 -49.48 -4.93 -14.90
CA THR A 345 -50.50 -6.01 -14.92
C THR A 345 -50.08 -7.23 -15.72
N SER A 346 -48.98 -7.15 -16.47
CA SER A 346 -48.48 -8.26 -17.31
C SER A 346 -47.83 -9.38 -16.49
N HIS A 347 -47.49 -9.14 -15.22
CA HIS A 347 -46.85 -10.13 -14.36
C HIS A 347 -47.50 -10.12 -12.97
N ARG A 348 -48.24 -11.18 -12.65
CA ARG A 348 -49.07 -11.23 -11.44
C ARG A 348 -48.25 -11.18 -10.16
N GLU A 349 -47.16 -11.95 -10.09
CA GLU A 349 -46.35 -12.08 -8.89
C GLU A 349 -45.59 -10.78 -8.59
N PHE A 350 -45.07 -10.10 -9.62
CA PHE A 350 -44.51 -8.76 -9.46
C PHE A 350 -45.57 -7.73 -9.05
N ALA A 351 -46.80 -7.82 -9.55
CA ALA A 351 -47.87 -6.94 -9.12
C ALA A 351 -48.25 -7.15 -7.63
N GLU A 352 -48.20 -8.40 -7.15
CA GLU A 352 -48.52 -8.77 -5.77
C GLU A 352 -47.37 -8.49 -4.78
N HIS A 353 -46.11 -8.66 -5.22
CA HIS A 353 -44.95 -8.67 -4.33
C HIS A 353 -43.85 -7.65 -4.70
N GLY A 354 -43.98 -6.94 -5.81
CA GLY A 354 -42.98 -6.00 -6.29
C GLY A 354 -41.62 -6.65 -6.51
N PHE A 355 -40.56 -5.89 -6.20
CA PHE A 355 -39.19 -6.39 -6.28
C PHE A 355 -38.82 -7.37 -5.17
N ASP A 356 -39.70 -7.65 -4.21
CA ASP A 356 -39.46 -8.70 -3.20
C ASP A 356 -39.61 -10.11 -3.80
N TYR A 357 -40.11 -10.21 -5.04
CA TYR A 357 -40.26 -11.47 -5.75
C TYR A 357 -39.33 -11.53 -6.96
N TRP A 358 -38.24 -12.31 -6.85
CA TRP A 358 -37.32 -12.55 -7.97
C TRP A 358 -36.83 -13.99 -8.09
N SER A 359 -37.58 -14.97 -7.59
CA SER A 359 -37.12 -16.35 -7.59
C SER A 359 -37.40 -17.07 -8.91
N PHE A 360 -36.37 -17.21 -9.73
CA PHE A 360 -36.43 -18.00 -10.96
C PHE A 360 -35.35 -19.08 -10.98
N GLU A 361 -35.65 -20.23 -11.58
CA GLU A 361 -34.66 -21.30 -11.75
C GLU A 361 -33.77 -20.98 -12.95
N SER A 362 -34.37 -20.42 -14.00
CA SER A 362 -33.72 -20.06 -15.25
C SER A 362 -34.32 -18.79 -15.86
N TYR A 363 -33.53 -18.05 -16.63
CA TYR A 363 -34.00 -16.95 -17.48
C TYR A 363 -34.96 -17.39 -18.59
N ASP A 364 -34.90 -18.66 -18.95
CA ASP A 364 -35.77 -19.28 -19.94
C ASP A 364 -37.11 -19.74 -19.35
N ASP A 365 -37.30 -19.63 -18.03
CA ASP A 365 -38.57 -19.96 -17.39
C ASP A 365 -39.68 -19.02 -17.90
N GLU A 366 -40.84 -19.58 -18.22
CA GLU A 366 -42.01 -18.79 -18.62
C GLU A 366 -42.45 -17.83 -17.50
N SER A 367 -42.20 -18.17 -16.24
CA SER A 367 -42.43 -17.27 -15.10
C SER A 367 -41.49 -16.05 -15.09
N CYS A 368 -40.34 -16.09 -15.77
CA CYS A 368 -39.52 -14.90 -15.97
C CYS A 368 -40.11 -13.95 -17.04
N LYS A 369 -40.95 -14.47 -17.93
CA LYS A 369 -41.42 -13.73 -19.09
C LYS A 369 -42.36 -12.63 -18.64
N GLY A 370 -42.07 -11.40 -19.06
CA GLY A 370 -42.86 -10.25 -18.64
C GLY A 370 -42.37 -9.60 -17.34
N HIS A 371 -41.45 -10.22 -16.61
CA HIS A 371 -40.97 -9.66 -15.35
C HIS A 371 -40.09 -8.43 -15.64
N PRO A 372 -40.21 -7.32 -14.89
CA PRO A 372 -39.42 -6.10 -15.12
C PRO A 372 -37.91 -6.35 -15.10
N ILE A 373 -37.46 -7.30 -14.28
CA ILE A 373 -36.06 -7.74 -14.21
C ILE A 373 -35.53 -8.32 -15.54
N THR A 374 -36.40 -8.76 -16.44
CA THR A 374 -35.99 -9.27 -17.76
C THR A 374 -36.25 -8.26 -18.88
N GLN A 375 -37.11 -7.27 -18.66
CA GLN A 375 -37.50 -6.28 -19.66
C GLN A 375 -36.69 -4.98 -19.60
N TRP A 376 -36.30 -4.56 -18.39
CA TRP A 376 -35.32 -3.51 -18.16
C TRP A 376 -34.66 -3.76 -16.79
N PRO A 377 -33.69 -4.68 -16.74
CA PRO A 377 -33.09 -5.16 -15.51
C PRO A 377 -32.38 -4.12 -14.64
N TRP A 378 -31.92 -2.99 -15.18
CA TRP A 378 -30.95 -2.14 -14.47
C TRP A 378 -31.43 -0.71 -14.23
N PRO A 379 -32.58 -0.48 -13.57
CA PRO A 379 -33.07 0.87 -13.31
C PRO A 379 -32.06 1.77 -12.57
N TYR A 380 -31.22 1.17 -11.72
CA TYR A 380 -30.24 1.87 -10.88
C TYR A 380 -28.85 2.00 -11.50
N ALA A 381 -28.61 1.50 -12.72
CA ALA A 381 -27.32 1.73 -13.37
C ALA A 381 -27.12 3.22 -13.67
N ASP A 382 -25.88 3.69 -13.57
CA ASP A 382 -25.51 5.10 -13.79
C ASP A 382 -25.07 5.35 -15.23
N LEU A 383 -24.37 4.37 -15.80
CA LEU A 383 -23.92 4.36 -17.18
C LEU A 383 -24.44 3.11 -17.89
N PHE A 384 -25.09 3.31 -19.04
CA PHE A 384 -25.57 2.27 -19.93
C PHE A 384 -24.76 2.30 -21.22
N LEU A 385 -24.18 1.15 -21.59
CA LEU A 385 -23.59 0.92 -22.90
C LEU A 385 -24.54 0.05 -23.70
N PHE A 386 -25.15 0.68 -24.70
CA PHE A 386 -26.29 0.20 -25.42
C PHE A 386 -25.87 -0.13 -26.85
N PHE A 387 -25.58 -1.41 -27.07
CA PHE A 387 -25.22 -1.91 -28.39
C PHE A 387 -26.44 -1.97 -29.29
N TYR A 388 -26.28 -1.59 -30.56
CA TYR A 388 -27.38 -1.67 -31.50
C TYR A 388 -26.92 -2.03 -32.91
N ARG A 389 -27.80 -2.73 -33.61
CA ARG A 389 -27.65 -3.00 -35.03
C ARG A 389 -28.19 -1.83 -35.85
N GLU A 390 -27.38 -1.34 -36.77
CA GLU A 390 -27.76 -0.27 -37.70
C GLU A 390 -28.71 -0.80 -38.79
N GLU A 391 -29.69 0.02 -39.18
CA GLU A 391 -30.57 -0.24 -40.30
C GLU A 391 -29.78 -0.10 -41.61
N GLN A 392 -29.80 -1.16 -42.42
CA GLN A 392 -29.15 -1.17 -43.72
C GLN A 392 -30.09 -0.54 -44.74
N SER A 393 -29.69 0.60 -45.31
CA SER A 393 -30.37 1.17 -46.48
C SER A 393 -30.47 0.14 -47.60
N ILE A 394 -31.49 0.28 -48.46
CA ILE A 394 -31.64 -0.51 -49.70
C ILE A 394 -30.35 -0.44 -50.56
N ASP A 395 -29.61 0.67 -50.49
CA ASP A 395 -28.34 0.88 -51.20
C ASP A 395 -27.12 0.28 -50.48
N GLY A 396 -27.31 -0.37 -49.33
CA GLY A 396 -26.25 -0.93 -48.50
C GLY A 396 -25.44 0.10 -47.71
N THR A 397 -25.77 1.39 -47.80
CA THR A 397 -25.16 2.43 -46.96
C THR A 397 -25.70 2.32 -45.53
N PRO A 398 -24.85 2.21 -44.50
CA PRO A 398 -25.31 2.18 -43.11
C PRO A 398 -26.01 3.51 -42.78
N THR A 399 -27.20 3.42 -42.21
CA THR A 399 -27.88 4.59 -41.63
C THR A 399 -27.50 4.70 -40.16
N SER A 400 -27.53 5.91 -39.61
CA SER A 400 -27.29 6.13 -38.17
C SER A 400 -28.47 5.70 -37.27
N ASP A 401 -29.48 5.06 -37.85
CA ASP A 401 -30.71 4.64 -37.18
C ASP A 401 -30.64 3.16 -36.81
N ALA A 402 -31.27 2.82 -35.68
CA ALA A 402 -31.32 1.45 -35.20
C ALA A 402 -32.39 0.65 -35.95
N ASP A 403 -32.04 -0.57 -36.38
CA ASP A 403 -32.96 -1.52 -36.97
C ASP A 403 -33.93 -2.05 -35.88
N TRP A 404 -35.10 -1.43 -35.75
CA TRP A 404 -36.11 -1.84 -34.75
C TRP A 404 -36.89 -3.10 -35.16
N GLU A 405 -36.64 -3.69 -36.32
CA GLU A 405 -37.20 -4.97 -36.74
C GLU A 405 -36.27 -6.13 -36.38
N PHE A 406 -34.96 -5.86 -36.30
CA PHE A 406 -34.00 -6.81 -35.77
C PHE A 406 -34.34 -7.18 -34.32
N THR A 407 -34.09 -8.44 -33.98
CA THR A 407 -34.18 -8.96 -32.62
C THR A 407 -33.09 -10.02 -32.44
N THR A 408 -32.43 -10.03 -31.29
CA THR A 408 -31.42 -11.05 -30.98
C THR A 408 -32.04 -12.45 -30.97
N LYS A 409 -31.21 -13.48 -31.20
CA LYS A 409 -31.70 -14.86 -31.31
C LYS A 409 -32.23 -15.40 -29.98
N LYS A 410 -31.58 -15.01 -28.88
CA LYS A 410 -31.87 -15.45 -27.52
C LYS A 410 -32.30 -14.25 -26.67
N ARG A 411 -33.05 -14.49 -25.60
CA ARG A 411 -33.28 -13.48 -24.56
C ARG A 411 -31.97 -13.28 -23.79
N LEU A 412 -31.61 -12.02 -23.53
CA LEU A 412 -30.41 -11.62 -22.81
C LEU A 412 -29.13 -12.21 -23.44
N ASP A 413 -29.04 -12.07 -24.76
CA ASP A 413 -28.02 -12.71 -25.60
C ASP A 413 -26.64 -12.08 -25.39
N ARG A 414 -25.82 -12.74 -24.58
CA ARG A 414 -24.42 -12.32 -24.32
C ARG A 414 -23.57 -12.31 -25.57
N GLU A 415 -23.86 -13.14 -26.56
CA GLU A 415 -23.07 -13.25 -27.79
C GLU A 415 -23.36 -12.10 -28.76
N ALA A 416 -24.52 -11.45 -28.63
CA ALA A 416 -24.88 -10.29 -29.43
C ALA A 416 -24.12 -9.01 -29.03
N ILE A 417 -23.49 -8.98 -27.85
CA ILE A 417 -22.79 -7.80 -27.34
C ILE A 417 -21.30 -7.93 -27.67
N PRO A 418 -20.73 -7.11 -28.57
CA PRO A 418 -19.31 -7.14 -28.93
C PRO A 418 -18.44 -6.42 -27.87
N PHE A 419 -18.68 -6.71 -26.59
CA PHE A 419 -17.98 -6.11 -25.45
C PHE A 419 -17.47 -7.17 -24.49
N THR A 420 -16.18 -7.09 -24.19
CA THR A 420 -15.57 -7.84 -23.08
C THR A 420 -15.26 -6.85 -21.96
N PRO A 421 -15.76 -7.06 -20.73
CA PRO A 421 -15.53 -6.13 -19.62
C PRO A 421 -14.04 -5.91 -19.30
N ASP A 422 -13.19 -6.92 -19.54
CA ASP A 422 -11.73 -6.83 -19.40
C ASP A 422 -11.07 -5.75 -20.29
N LEU A 423 -11.78 -5.24 -21.31
CA LEU A 423 -11.31 -4.13 -22.15
C LEU A 423 -11.36 -2.77 -21.44
N LEU A 424 -12.25 -2.61 -20.46
CA LEU A 424 -12.40 -1.37 -19.71
C LEU A 424 -11.48 -1.35 -18.50
N ALA A 425 -11.59 -2.36 -17.67
CA ALA A 425 -10.74 -2.56 -16.51
C ALA A 425 -10.71 -4.06 -16.16
N PRO A 426 -9.73 -4.53 -15.37
CA PRO A 426 -9.74 -5.89 -14.84
C PRO A 426 -11.07 -6.25 -14.18
N VAL A 427 -11.50 -7.51 -14.30
CA VAL A 427 -12.77 -7.96 -13.70
C VAL A 427 -12.51 -8.76 -12.44
N GLY A 428 -13.05 -8.28 -11.32
CA GLY A 428 -13.25 -9.03 -10.09
C GLY A 428 -14.62 -9.73 -10.07
N TYR A 429 -14.71 -10.84 -9.34
CA TYR A 429 -15.90 -11.68 -9.31
C TYR A 429 -16.43 -11.88 -7.89
N VAL A 430 -17.74 -11.75 -7.71
CA VAL A 430 -18.43 -12.07 -6.45
C VAL A 430 -19.29 -13.31 -6.67
N PHE A 431 -18.95 -14.42 -6.04
CA PHE A 431 -19.68 -15.68 -6.17
C PHE A 431 -20.67 -15.88 -5.03
N ILE A 432 -21.96 -16.00 -5.37
CA ILE A 432 -23.08 -16.12 -4.41
C ILE A 432 -24.00 -17.27 -4.82
N GLY A 433 -23.80 -18.45 -4.25
CA GLY A 433 -24.61 -19.63 -4.60
C GLY A 433 -24.65 -19.94 -6.10
N GLY A 434 -25.70 -20.65 -6.52
CA GLY A 434 -26.03 -20.93 -7.92
C GLY A 434 -25.86 -22.38 -8.33
N ASN A 435 -26.80 -22.86 -9.15
CA ASN A 435 -26.81 -24.20 -9.77
C ASN A 435 -26.33 -24.16 -11.23
N GLU A 436 -25.56 -23.12 -11.59
CA GLU A 436 -25.03 -23.00 -12.94
C GLU A 436 -23.80 -23.91 -13.07
N VAL A 437 -23.86 -24.86 -14.00
CA VAL A 437 -22.74 -25.75 -14.39
C VAL A 437 -21.47 -24.96 -14.71
N ASN A 438 -21.60 -23.71 -15.19
CA ASN A 438 -20.48 -22.85 -15.54
C ASN A 438 -19.82 -22.14 -14.34
N THR A 439 -20.46 -22.10 -13.16
CA THR A 439 -19.91 -21.41 -11.97
C THR A 439 -18.60 -22.03 -11.54
N LYS A 440 -18.50 -23.36 -11.50
CA LYS A 440 -17.24 -24.05 -11.17
C LYS A 440 -16.11 -23.65 -12.11
N LYS A 441 -16.36 -23.74 -13.42
CA LYS A 441 -15.37 -23.37 -14.44
C LYS A 441 -14.92 -21.92 -14.29
N LYS A 442 -15.85 -20.98 -14.05
CA LYS A 442 -15.55 -19.55 -13.88
C LYS A 442 -14.77 -19.26 -12.61
N ILE A 443 -15.11 -19.86 -11.47
CA ILE A 443 -14.33 -19.70 -10.22
C ILE A 443 -12.89 -20.20 -10.44
N LEU A 444 -12.73 -21.43 -10.95
CA LEU A 444 -11.41 -22.01 -11.20
C LEU A 444 -10.59 -21.19 -12.22
N GLN A 445 -11.26 -20.66 -13.25
CA GLN A 445 -10.63 -19.78 -14.22
C GLN A 445 -10.21 -18.45 -13.59
N ALA A 446 -11.08 -17.80 -12.81
CA ALA A 446 -10.77 -16.53 -12.15
C ALA A 446 -9.57 -16.69 -11.19
N VAL A 447 -9.56 -17.74 -10.36
CA VAL A 447 -8.44 -18.05 -9.48
C VAL A 447 -7.15 -18.33 -10.26
N ARG A 448 -7.23 -19.09 -11.37
CA ARG A 448 -6.06 -19.39 -12.23
C ARG A 448 -5.49 -18.13 -12.88
N MET A 449 -6.36 -17.19 -13.25
CA MET A 449 -5.99 -15.90 -13.83
C MET A 449 -5.59 -14.86 -12.78
N ALA A 450 -5.60 -15.22 -11.48
CA ALA A 450 -5.38 -14.29 -10.37
C ALA A 450 -6.31 -13.06 -10.43
N SER A 451 -7.53 -13.24 -10.94
CA SER A 451 -8.59 -12.23 -10.84
C SER A 451 -9.04 -12.12 -9.39
N PRO A 452 -9.39 -10.92 -8.90
CA PRO A 452 -10.00 -10.78 -7.59
C PRO A 452 -11.27 -11.64 -7.49
N VAL A 453 -11.35 -12.51 -6.49
CA VAL A 453 -12.45 -13.45 -6.24
C VAL A 453 -12.94 -13.27 -4.82
N VAL A 454 -14.20 -12.88 -4.68
CA VAL A 454 -14.93 -12.83 -3.42
C VAL A 454 -15.91 -13.99 -3.38
N ILE A 455 -15.75 -14.88 -2.43
CA ILE A 455 -16.62 -16.05 -2.24
C ILE A 455 -17.50 -15.79 -1.03
N LEU A 456 -18.81 -15.71 -1.21
CA LEU A 456 -19.72 -15.63 -0.07
C LEU A 456 -19.92 -17.03 0.50
N ASP A 457 -19.37 -17.23 1.70
CA ASP A 457 -19.59 -18.45 2.47
C ASP A 457 -21.06 -18.57 2.88
N ASN A 458 -21.45 -19.78 3.27
CA ASN A 458 -22.82 -20.12 3.65
C ASN A 458 -23.84 -19.80 2.54
N THR A 459 -23.41 -19.92 1.28
CA THR A 459 -24.26 -20.01 0.09
C THR A 459 -24.11 -21.40 -0.54
N PRO A 460 -25.13 -21.98 -1.19
CA PRO A 460 -25.08 -23.39 -1.60
C PRO A 460 -24.09 -23.67 -2.74
N ASN A 461 -23.87 -24.95 -3.04
CA ASN A 461 -23.13 -25.48 -4.20
C ASN A 461 -21.62 -25.17 -4.22
N VAL A 462 -21.06 -24.81 -5.39
CA VAL A 462 -19.62 -24.64 -5.61
C VAL A 462 -19.00 -23.57 -4.70
N PRO A 463 -19.63 -22.39 -4.48
CA PRO A 463 -19.08 -21.40 -3.56
C PRO A 463 -18.81 -21.93 -2.15
N LYS A 464 -19.67 -22.81 -1.59
CA LYS A 464 -19.41 -23.43 -0.28
C LYS A 464 -18.22 -24.39 -0.29
N GLN A 465 -18.12 -25.23 -1.32
CA GLN A 465 -16.98 -26.14 -1.43
C GLN A 465 -15.66 -25.36 -1.58
N MET A 466 -15.67 -24.27 -2.36
CA MET A 466 -14.52 -23.41 -2.54
C MET A 466 -14.18 -22.62 -1.26
N SER A 467 -15.16 -22.11 -0.53
CA SER A 467 -14.92 -21.40 0.74
C SER A 467 -14.27 -22.31 1.77
N LEU A 468 -14.68 -23.58 1.85
CA LEU A 468 -14.06 -24.59 2.71
C LEU A 468 -12.60 -24.84 2.31
N PHE A 469 -12.32 -25.01 1.02
CA PHE A 469 -10.94 -25.13 0.52
C PHE A 469 -10.08 -23.91 0.89
N VAL A 470 -10.54 -22.70 0.58
CA VAL A 470 -9.80 -21.46 0.85
C VAL A 470 -9.58 -21.27 2.35
N ASN A 471 -10.57 -21.59 3.19
CA ASN A 471 -10.44 -21.52 4.65
C ASN A 471 -9.42 -22.53 5.19
N VAL A 472 -9.27 -23.71 4.58
CA VAL A 472 -8.20 -24.66 4.94
C VAL A 472 -6.83 -24.07 4.58
N VAL A 473 -6.67 -23.54 3.37
CA VAL A 473 -5.43 -22.87 2.94
C VAL A 473 -5.10 -21.68 3.85
N LYS A 474 -6.10 -20.85 4.18
CA LYS A 474 -5.96 -19.68 5.06
C LYS A 474 -5.53 -20.08 6.46
N LYS A 475 -6.10 -21.15 7.05
CA LYS A 475 -5.66 -21.67 8.37
C LYS A 475 -4.19 -22.08 8.37
N VAL A 476 -3.74 -22.70 7.30
CA VAL A 476 -2.33 -23.08 7.13
C VAL A 476 -1.45 -21.83 6.96
N TRP A 477 -1.94 -20.84 6.21
CA TRP A 477 -1.25 -19.57 5.99
C TRP A 477 -1.07 -18.74 7.27
N GLU A 478 -2.14 -18.56 8.04
CA GLU A 478 -2.20 -17.74 9.26
C GLU A 478 -1.48 -18.40 10.45
N ARG A 479 -0.79 -19.53 10.24
CA ARG A 479 -0.07 -20.31 11.25
C ARG A 479 -0.95 -20.59 12.48
N VAL A 480 -2.23 -20.90 12.25
CA VAL A 480 -3.11 -21.48 13.28
C VAL A 480 -2.37 -22.66 13.92
N PRO A 481 -2.44 -22.87 15.26
CA PRO A 481 -1.62 -23.86 15.95
C PRO A 481 -1.57 -25.17 15.17
N LEU A 482 -0.37 -25.74 14.96
CA LEU A 482 -0.13 -26.92 14.08
C LEU A 482 -1.14 -28.07 14.28
N LEU A 483 -1.72 -28.18 15.48
CA LEU A 483 -2.81 -29.10 15.82
C LEU A 483 -4.08 -28.92 14.96
N GLY A 484 -4.41 -27.69 14.56
CA GLY A 484 -5.54 -27.40 13.66
C GLY A 484 -5.25 -27.74 12.20
N CYS A 485 -3.98 -27.78 11.80
CA CYS A 485 -3.57 -28.06 10.42
C CYS A 485 -3.28 -29.56 10.18
N SER A 486 -3.02 -30.34 11.24
CA SER A 486 -2.59 -31.74 11.11
C SER A 486 -3.58 -32.64 10.36
N ALA A 487 -4.86 -32.30 10.36
CA ALA A 487 -5.88 -33.01 9.59
C ALA A 487 -5.68 -32.93 8.07
N PHE A 488 -4.89 -31.96 7.59
CA PHE A 488 -4.67 -31.68 6.16
C PHE A 488 -3.28 -32.06 5.67
N LEU A 489 -2.34 -32.34 6.58
CA LEU A 489 -0.95 -32.68 6.27
C LEU A 489 -0.77 -34.17 6.02
N ALA A 490 0.29 -34.56 5.30
CA ALA A 490 0.68 -35.96 5.17
C ALA A 490 1.05 -36.60 6.52
N ASP A 491 0.77 -37.90 6.67
CA ASP A 491 1.21 -38.65 7.84
C ASP A 491 2.74 -38.64 7.92
N GLY A 492 3.29 -38.20 9.04
CA GLY A 492 4.74 -38.03 9.22
C GLY A 492 5.31 -36.70 8.71
N ALA A 493 4.54 -35.83 8.04
CA ALA A 493 5.01 -34.49 7.66
C ALA A 493 5.46 -33.69 8.88
N ARG A 494 4.75 -33.83 10.02
CA ARG A 494 5.10 -33.16 11.28
C ARG A 494 6.50 -33.50 11.79
N SER A 495 6.99 -34.72 11.56
CA SER A 495 8.36 -35.10 11.93
C SER A 495 9.41 -34.56 10.95
N GLN A 496 9.03 -34.25 9.71
CA GLN A 496 9.95 -33.77 8.66
C GLN A 496 10.08 -32.25 8.65
N LEU A 497 9.01 -31.53 9.00
CA LEU A 497 8.88 -30.08 8.94
C LEU A 497 9.66 -29.29 10.01
N GLY A 498 10.37 -29.98 10.91
CA GLY A 498 11.07 -29.34 12.02
C GLY A 498 10.12 -28.74 13.07
N ALA A 499 10.69 -27.98 14.03
CA ALA A 499 9.92 -27.39 15.13
C ALA A 499 9.13 -26.14 14.71
N CYS A 500 9.61 -25.40 13.71
CA CYS A 500 9.04 -24.15 13.21
C CYS A 500 8.99 -24.16 11.67
N PRO A 501 8.07 -24.92 11.05
CA PRO A 501 7.94 -24.88 9.60
C PRO A 501 7.46 -23.53 9.11
N SER A 502 7.98 -23.09 7.97
CA SER A 502 7.46 -21.92 7.27
C SER A 502 6.05 -22.20 6.72
N SER A 503 5.30 -21.14 6.39
CA SER A 503 3.98 -21.30 5.75
C SER A 503 4.10 -22.02 4.40
N THR A 504 5.19 -21.81 3.66
CA THR A 504 5.50 -22.52 2.42
C THR A 504 5.71 -24.01 2.68
N ASP A 505 6.48 -24.39 3.69
CA ASP A 505 6.73 -25.82 4.01
C ASP A 505 5.41 -26.51 4.40
N LEU A 506 4.57 -25.83 5.18
CA LEU A 506 3.27 -26.35 5.57
C LEU A 506 2.35 -26.57 4.36
N ILE A 507 2.35 -25.62 3.40
CA ILE A 507 1.55 -25.70 2.18
C ILE A 507 2.07 -26.82 1.27
N GLU A 508 3.40 -26.98 1.17
CA GLU A 508 4.01 -28.09 0.45
C GLU A 508 3.60 -29.45 1.01
N ALA A 509 3.49 -29.56 2.34
CA ALA A 509 3.09 -30.75 3.07
C ALA A 509 1.58 -31.06 3.08
N MET A 510 0.72 -30.17 2.56
CA MET A 510 -0.71 -30.40 2.46
C MET A 510 -1.04 -31.49 1.42
N LEU A 511 -1.96 -32.39 1.78
CA LEU A 511 -2.45 -33.46 0.89
C LEU A 511 -3.82 -33.10 0.28
N PRO A 512 -3.92 -32.99 -1.07
CA PRO A 512 -5.18 -32.69 -1.76
C PRO A 512 -6.34 -33.63 -1.40
N SER A 513 -6.05 -34.93 -1.20
CA SER A 513 -7.07 -35.93 -0.83
C SER A 513 -7.68 -35.69 0.55
N ARG A 514 -6.89 -35.23 1.53
CA ARG A 514 -7.40 -34.90 2.87
C ARG A 514 -8.27 -33.66 2.85
N ILE A 515 -7.91 -32.67 2.04
CA ILE A 515 -8.72 -31.47 1.85
C ILE A 515 -10.04 -31.84 1.17
N MET A 516 -10.02 -32.70 0.14
CA MET A 516 -11.24 -33.20 -0.50
C MET A 516 -12.17 -33.89 0.51
N ASN A 517 -11.63 -34.83 1.30
CA ASN A 517 -12.41 -35.52 2.32
C ASN A 517 -13.01 -34.55 3.34
N TYR A 518 -12.27 -33.51 3.74
CA TYR A 518 -12.79 -32.47 4.63
C TYR A 518 -13.93 -31.68 3.99
N VAL A 519 -13.80 -31.29 2.71
CA VAL A 519 -14.86 -30.59 1.97
C VAL A 519 -16.12 -31.47 1.88
N GLU A 520 -15.98 -32.75 1.56
CA GLU A 520 -17.10 -33.72 1.50
C GLU A 520 -17.73 -33.99 2.88
N GLN A 521 -16.94 -33.93 3.95
CA GLN A 521 -17.43 -34.12 5.32
C GLN A 521 -18.21 -32.91 5.83
N GLU A 522 -17.74 -31.70 5.54
CA GLU A 522 -18.36 -30.46 6.01
C GLU A 522 -19.54 -29.99 5.13
N PHE A 523 -19.61 -30.46 3.88
CA PHE A 523 -20.67 -30.11 2.94
C PHE A 523 -21.27 -31.34 2.24
N ASP A 524 -22.58 -31.49 2.37
CA ASP A 524 -23.34 -32.61 1.81
C ASP A 524 -23.52 -32.44 0.29
N ASN A 525 -22.72 -33.16 -0.50
CA ASN A 525 -22.73 -33.12 -1.96
C ASN A 525 -23.85 -33.97 -2.61
N SER A 526 -24.75 -34.60 -1.83
CA SER A 526 -25.74 -35.55 -2.37
C SER A 526 -26.74 -34.94 -3.36
N GLY A 527 -27.07 -33.66 -3.21
CA GLY A 527 -28.03 -32.96 -4.08
C GLY A 527 -27.42 -32.18 -5.24
N MET A 528 -26.11 -32.27 -5.44
CA MET A 528 -25.42 -31.54 -6.51
C MET A 528 -25.24 -32.40 -7.77
N GLU A 529 -25.24 -31.75 -8.93
CA GLU A 529 -24.87 -32.41 -10.18
C GLU A 529 -23.36 -32.71 -10.19
N GLU A 530 -22.95 -33.78 -10.88
CA GLU A 530 -21.52 -34.18 -10.96
C GLU A 530 -20.63 -33.06 -11.54
N GLY A 531 -21.17 -32.25 -12.46
CA GLY A 531 -20.48 -31.10 -13.03
C GLY A 531 -20.18 -29.99 -12.02
N GLU A 532 -20.92 -29.92 -10.92
CA GLU A 532 -20.81 -28.87 -9.89
C GLU A 532 -19.98 -29.31 -8.69
N LYS A 533 -19.78 -30.62 -8.50
CA LYS A 533 -18.90 -31.12 -7.43
C LYS A 533 -17.46 -30.72 -7.76
N LEU A 534 -16.73 -30.24 -6.75
CA LEU A 534 -15.28 -30.14 -6.87
C LEU A 534 -14.74 -31.56 -6.99
N THR A 535 -13.85 -31.76 -7.95
CA THR A 535 -13.16 -33.05 -8.11
C THR A 535 -11.82 -32.99 -7.40
N LEU A 536 -11.22 -34.15 -7.11
CA LEU A 536 -9.86 -34.20 -6.59
C LEU A 536 -8.87 -33.49 -7.54
N SER A 537 -9.09 -33.59 -8.86
CA SER A 537 -8.27 -32.87 -9.86
C SER A 537 -8.38 -31.35 -9.73
N ASP A 538 -9.57 -30.84 -9.38
CA ASP A 538 -9.77 -29.40 -9.16
C ASP A 538 -8.98 -28.94 -7.93
N ILE A 539 -9.03 -29.70 -6.82
CA ILE A 539 -8.28 -29.40 -5.60
C ILE A 539 -6.77 -29.49 -5.83
N VAL A 540 -6.29 -30.50 -6.57
CA VAL A 540 -4.87 -30.60 -6.94
C VAL A 540 -4.45 -29.37 -7.75
N GLY A 541 -5.23 -28.99 -8.76
CA GLY A 541 -4.95 -27.81 -9.59
C GLY A 541 -4.94 -26.50 -8.79
N LEU A 542 -5.85 -26.35 -7.82
CA LEU A 542 -5.87 -25.21 -6.90
C LEU A 542 -4.67 -25.22 -5.94
N MET A 543 -4.34 -26.37 -5.36
CA MET A 543 -3.16 -26.52 -4.50
C MET A 543 -1.86 -26.21 -5.24
N ASP A 544 -1.73 -26.65 -6.49
CA ASP A 544 -0.58 -26.32 -7.34
C ASP A 544 -0.49 -24.80 -7.58
N LEU A 545 -1.63 -24.12 -7.75
CA LEU A 545 -1.65 -22.66 -7.86
C LEU A 545 -1.24 -21.98 -6.55
N VAL A 546 -1.75 -22.44 -5.41
CA VAL A 546 -1.37 -21.93 -4.06
C VAL A 546 0.11 -22.14 -3.80
N LYS A 547 0.65 -23.33 -4.10
CA LYS A 547 2.08 -23.64 -3.96
C LYS A 547 2.96 -22.75 -4.83
N ARG A 548 2.55 -22.51 -6.08
CA ARG A 548 3.31 -21.69 -7.04
C ARG A 548 3.22 -20.20 -6.76
N ARG A 549 2.07 -19.71 -6.28
CA ARG A 549 1.79 -18.27 -6.12
C ARG A 549 1.03 -17.98 -4.83
N PRO A 550 1.64 -18.28 -3.68
CA PRO A 550 0.93 -18.23 -2.42
C PRO A 550 0.42 -16.83 -2.05
N GLN A 551 1.26 -15.80 -2.22
CA GLN A 551 0.89 -14.41 -1.90
C GLN A 551 -0.18 -13.87 -2.86
N THR A 552 -0.03 -14.12 -4.16
CA THR A 552 -1.08 -13.73 -5.12
C THR A 552 -2.42 -14.38 -4.78
N PHE A 553 -2.43 -15.65 -4.38
CA PHE A 553 -3.66 -16.31 -3.95
C PHE A 553 -4.27 -15.65 -2.70
N LYS A 554 -3.44 -15.35 -1.69
CA LYS A 554 -3.85 -14.64 -0.46
C LYS A 554 -4.46 -13.27 -0.75
N GLU A 555 -3.88 -12.52 -1.69
CA GLU A 555 -4.31 -11.17 -2.05
C GLU A 555 -5.52 -11.15 -2.98
N THR A 556 -5.72 -12.18 -3.81
CA THR A 556 -6.77 -12.17 -4.83
C THR A 556 -8.01 -12.95 -4.43
N VAL A 557 -7.92 -13.93 -3.51
CA VAL A 557 -9.05 -14.79 -3.14
C VAL A 557 -9.44 -14.55 -1.69
N CYS A 558 -10.67 -14.06 -1.47
CA CYS A 558 -11.23 -13.85 -0.15
C CYS A 558 -12.54 -14.59 0.04
N VAL A 559 -12.72 -15.12 1.26
CA VAL A 559 -13.97 -15.71 1.73
C VAL A 559 -14.63 -14.75 2.71
N VAL A 560 -15.87 -14.38 2.43
CA VAL A 560 -16.70 -13.54 3.28
C VAL A 560 -17.82 -14.39 3.85
N ASP A 561 -17.91 -14.50 5.17
CA ASP A 561 -19.02 -15.18 5.84
C ASP A 561 -20.08 -14.17 6.30
N PRO A 562 -21.26 -14.10 5.66
CA PRO A 562 -22.32 -13.16 6.03
C PRO A 562 -22.86 -13.35 7.45
N LEU A 563 -22.72 -14.54 8.02
CA LEU A 563 -23.28 -14.88 9.34
C LEU A 563 -22.34 -14.45 10.47
N HIS A 564 -21.03 -14.53 10.27
CA HIS A 564 -20.03 -14.35 11.32
C HIS A 564 -19.18 -13.09 11.16
N HIS A 565 -18.93 -12.62 9.95
CA HIS A 565 -18.11 -11.43 9.75
C HIS A 565 -18.91 -10.15 9.98
N THR A 566 -18.27 -9.17 10.64
CA THR A 566 -18.83 -7.83 10.80
C THR A 566 -18.61 -7.01 9.53
N PRO A 567 -19.47 -6.01 9.23
CA PRO A 567 -19.30 -5.11 8.08
C PRO A 567 -17.90 -4.50 7.98
N ASP A 568 -17.33 -4.06 9.11
CA ASP A 568 -15.99 -3.47 9.15
C ASP A 568 -14.89 -4.47 8.78
N HIS A 569 -15.02 -5.72 9.23
CA HIS A 569 -14.07 -6.78 8.88
C HIS A 569 -14.18 -7.12 7.38
N ILE A 570 -15.40 -7.20 6.85
CA ILE A 570 -15.66 -7.42 5.42
C ILE A 570 -15.04 -6.29 4.60
N MET A 571 -15.25 -5.04 5.02
CA MET A 571 -14.67 -3.87 4.36
C MET A 571 -13.14 -3.96 4.28
N SER A 572 -12.48 -4.27 5.40
CA SER A 572 -11.01 -4.39 5.45
C SER A 572 -10.48 -5.49 4.53
N LEU A 573 -11.11 -6.67 4.56
CA LEU A 573 -10.74 -7.80 3.69
C LEU A 573 -10.91 -7.44 2.21
N LEU A 574 -12.03 -6.80 1.86
CA LEU A 574 -12.36 -6.49 0.48
C LEU A 574 -11.55 -5.33 -0.06
N VAL A 575 -11.23 -4.31 0.74
CA VAL A 575 -10.35 -3.23 0.30
C VAL A 575 -8.99 -3.79 -0.06
N SER A 576 -8.46 -4.75 0.70
CA SER A 576 -7.21 -5.45 0.36
C SER A 576 -7.33 -6.20 -0.98
N VAL A 577 -8.37 -7.03 -1.15
CA VAL A 577 -8.56 -7.80 -2.39
C VAL A 577 -8.85 -6.93 -3.61
N LEU A 578 -9.67 -5.89 -3.44
CA LEU A 578 -10.06 -4.99 -4.53
C LEU A 578 -8.96 -3.97 -4.88
N SER A 579 -8.05 -3.69 -3.96
CA SER A 579 -6.87 -2.84 -4.22
C SER A 579 -5.65 -3.63 -4.66
N SER A 580 -5.70 -4.97 -4.55
CA SER A 580 -4.63 -5.84 -5.04
C SER A 580 -4.40 -5.52 -6.51
N HIS A 581 -3.20 -5.02 -6.83
CA HIS A 581 -2.89 -4.58 -8.18
C HIS A 581 -2.98 -5.80 -9.09
N HIS A 582 -3.98 -5.81 -9.98
CA HIS A 582 -4.18 -6.90 -10.92
C HIS A 582 -3.11 -6.85 -12.02
N THR A 583 -1.88 -7.20 -11.67
CA THR A 583 -0.78 -7.48 -12.59
C THR A 583 -0.88 -8.90 -13.18
N GLY A 584 -1.91 -9.66 -12.76
CA GLY A 584 -1.94 -11.12 -12.64
C GLY A 584 -1.94 -11.97 -13.91
N ALA A 585 -2.18 -11.42 -15.10
CA ALA A 585 -2.15 -12.25 -16.31
C ALA A 585 -0.96 -11.95 -17.24
N ARG A 586 -0.55 -10.68 -17.36
CA ARG A 586 0.47 -10.26 -18.34
C ARG A 586 1.87 -10.13 -17.73
N GLU A 587 1.99 -9.96 -16.41
CA GLU A 587 3.29 -9.70 -15.78
C GLU A 587 4.04 -10.94 -15.31
N LEU A 588 3.46 -12.13 -15.43
CA LEU A 588 4.05 -13.31 -14.79
C LEU A 588 5.39 -13.76 -15.39
N GLN A 589 5.62 -13.47 -16.67
CA GLN A 589 6.95 -13.64 -17.27
C GLN A 589 7.85 -12.43 -16.99
N THR A 590 7.27 -11.24 -16.81
CA THR A 590 8.05 -10.03 -16.54
C THR A 590 8.57 -10.00 -15.11
N THR A 591 7.90 -10.64 -14.14
CA THR A 591 8.30 -10.60 -12.72
C THR A 591 9.63 -11.30 -12.46
N ALA A 592 9.92 -12.45 -13.07
CA ALA A 592 11.22 -13.13 -12.89
C ALA A 592 12.37 -12.29 -13.47
N ILE A 593 12.19 -11.75 -14.68
CA ILE A 593 13.16 -10.85 -15.30
C ILE A 593 13.32 -9.58 -14.46
N HIS A 594 12.20 -8.98 -14.02
CA HIS A 594 12.18 -7.80 -13.16
C HIS A 594 12.96 -8.03 -11.86
N ARG A 595 12.68 -9.13 -11.14
CA ARG A 595 13.40 -9.50 -9.92
C ARG A 595 14.89 -9.71 -10.18
N SER A 596 15.27 -10.39 -11.26
CA SER A 596 16.69 -10.58 -11.60
C SER A 596 17.41 -9.26 -11.92
N LEU A 597 16.73 -8.31 -12.59
CA LEU A 597 17.25 -6.97 -12.83
C LEU A 597 17.42 -6.18 -11.53
N VAL A 598 16.43 -6.23 -10.63
CA VAL A 598 16.48 -5.55 -9.33
C VAL A 598 17.59 -6.16 -8.46
N MET A 599 17.74 -7.48 -8.44
CA MET A 599 18.85 -8.16 -7.77
C MET A 599 20.20 -7.73 -8.34
N LYS A 600 20.32 -7.55 -9.67
CA LYS A 600 21.53 -7.01 -10.29
C LYS A 600 21.83 -5.58 -9.83
N ALA A 601 20.81 -4.74 -9.68
CA ALA A 601 20.95 -3.39 -9.14
C ALA A 601 21.36 -3.39 -7.67
N TRP A 602 20.77 -4.26 -6.84
CA TRP A 602 21.17 -4.44 -5.44
C TRP A 602 22.61 -4.93 -5.28
N ARG A 603 23.06 -5.82 -6.17
CA ARG A 603 24.47 -6.26 -6.25
C ARG A 603 25.40 -5.08 -6.56
N LEU A 604 25.03 -4.25 -7.53
CA LEU A 604 25.77 -3.03 -7.84
C LEU A 604 25.82 -2.11 -6.62
N HIS A 605 24.69 -1.86 -5.98
CA HIS A 605 24.62 -1.06 -4.75
C HIS A 605 25.53 -1.61 -3.64
N ARG A 606 25.53 -2.92 -3.38
CA ARG A 606 26.41 -3.55 -2.37
C ARG A 606 27.89 -3.31 -2.66
N LYS A 607 28.30 -3.47 -3.91
CA LYS A 607 29.68 -3.21 -4.35
C LYS A 607 30.06 -1.74 -4.14
N LEU A 608 29.19 -0.82 -4.58
CA LEU A 608 29.41 0.62 -4.41
C LEU A 608 29.45 1.03 -2.93
N ALA A 609 28.53 0.53 -2.11
CA ALA A 609 28.44 0.87 -0.69
C ALA A 609 29.68 0.40 0.10
N ARG A 610 30.14 -0.84 -0.13
CA ARG A 610 31.39 -1.35 0.46
C ARG A 610 32.60 -0.54 0.02
N ARG A 611 32.70 -0.23 -1.27
CA ARG A 611 33.81 0.58 -1.79
C ARG A 611 33.79 2.00 -1.22
N ALA A 612 32.62 2.61 -1.08
CA ALA A 612 32.46 3.90 -0.43
C ALA A 612 32.92 3.86 1.04
N GLN A 613 32.51 2.85 1.81
CA GLN A 613 32.96 2.69 3.20
C GLN A 613 34.48 2.53 3.31
N HIS A 614 35.07 1.70 2.44
CA HIS A 614 36.53 1.52 2.40
C HIS A 614 37.27 2.82 2.05
N LEU A 615 36.86 3.51 0.98
CA LEU A 615 37.47 4.78 0.57
C LEU A 615 37.36 5.83 1.67
N ARG A 616 36.22 5.88 2.38
CA ARG A 616 36.05 6.77 3.53
C ARG A 616 36.97 6.43 4.68
N GLY A 617 37.12 5.15 5.01
CA GLY A 617 38.04 4.68 6.05
C GLY A 617 39.48 5.06 5.76
N VAL A 618 39.92 4.88 4.52
CA VAL A 618 41.26 5.29 4.05
C VAL A 618 41.42 6.81 4.10
N ALA A 619 40.45 7.57 3.58
CA ALA A 619 40.50 9.04 3.61
C ALA A 619 40.55 9.58 5.04
N THR A 620 39.74 9.02 5.95
CA THR A 620 39.71 9.42 7.37
C THR A 620 41.03 9.08 8.05
N THR A 621 41.57 7.88 7.82
CA THR A 621 42.89 7.47 8.36
C THR A 621 43.99 8.41 7.88
N LEU A 622 43.99 8.77 6.59
CA LEU A 622 44.99 9.68 6.01
C LEU A 622 44.91 11.09 6.63
N VAL A 623 43.70 11.65 6.78
CA VAL A 623 43.49 12.96 7.45
C VAL A 623 44.00 12.92 8.89
N ILE A 624 43.70 11.85 9.64
CA ILE A 624 44.18 11.68 11.02
C ILE A 624 45.72 11.59 11.06
N ILE A 625 46.35 10.84 10.16
CA ILE A 625 47.83 10.72 10.09
C ILE A 625 48.47 12.06 9.76
N ILE A 626 47.98 12.79 8.74
CA ILE A 626 48.48 14.11 8.36
C ILE A 626 48.39 15.06 9.55
N ALA A 627 47.23 15.10 10.19
CA ALA A 627 46.96 16.03 11.27
C ALA A 627 47.75 15.66 12.56
N ALA A 628 47.94 14.36 12.85
CA ALA A 628 48.81 13.91 13.94
C ALA A 628 50.29 14.24 13.66
N ALA A 629 50.77 14.03 12.44
CA ALA A 629 52.13 14.37 12.04
C ALA A 629 52.40 15.88 12.15
N MET A 630 51.42 16.74 11.85
CA MET A 630 51.51 18.18 12.09
C MET A 630 51.67 18.54 13.57
N VAL A 631 50.89 17.90 14.45
CA VAL A 631 50.99 18.13 15.91
C VAL A 631 52.35 17.67 16.44
N VAL A 632 52.80 16.47 16.04
CA VAL A 632 54.12 15.93 16.45
C VAL A 632 55.25 16.82 15.94
N SER A 633 55.20 17.26 14.69
CA SER A 633 56.19 18.17 14.11
C SER A 633 56.27 19.48 14.89
N THR A 634 55.12 20.06 15.24
CA THR A 634 55.06 21.29 16.04
C THR A 634 55.60 21.07 17.46
N GLY A 635 55.27 19.95 18.08
CA GLY A 635 55.78 19.54 19.40
C GLY A 635 57.31 19.42 19.43
N LEU A 636 57.90 18.74 18.44
CA LEU A 636 59.36 18.60 18.32
C LEU A 636 60.04 19.94 18.05
N ALA A 637 59.39 20.83 17.28
CA ALA A 637 59.94 22.16 17.00
C ALA A 637 60.03 23.00 18.27
N VAL A 638 58.94 23.03 19.04
CA VAL A 638 58.90 23.70 20.34
C VAL A 638 59.93 23.08 21.30
N TRP A 639 60.03 21.74 21.34
CA TRP A 639 61.00 21.06 22.20
C TRP A 639 62.46 21.41 21.84
N MET A 640 62.78 21.51 20.55
CA MET A 640 64.11 21.93 20.10
C MET A 640 64.43 23.37 20.48
N VAL A 641 63.46 24.29 20.37
CA VAL A 641 63.66 25.68 20.81
C VAL A 641 63.89 25.72 22.32
N ASN A 642 63.16 24.90 23.09
CA ASN A 642 63.37 24.79 24.54
C ASN A 642 64.80 24.34 24.87
N ILE A 643 65.29 23.28 24.23
CA ILE A 643 66.66 22.77 24.42
C ILE A 643 67.69 23.85 24.06
N ARG A 644 67.47 24.60 22.97
CA ARG A 644 68.36 25.69 22.57
C ARG A 644 68.38 26.83 23.58
N LEU A 645 67.24 27.22 24.12
CA LEU A 645 67.14 28.25 25.14
C LEU A 645 67.82 27.83 26.44
N GLU A 646 67.60 26.60 26.89
CA GLU A 646 68.30 26.06 28.08
C GLU A 646 69.81 26.00 27.85
N ARG A 647 70.26 25.58 26.67
CA ARG A 647 71.69 25.59 26.33
C ARG A 647 72.28 27.00 26.31
N ALA A 648 71.53 27.98 25.79
CA ALA A 648 71.97 29.38 25.80
C ALA A 648 72.11 29.91 27.23
N LYS A 649 71.15 29.60 28.12
CA LYS A 649 71.24 29.96 29.54
C LYS A 649 72.47 29.33 30.22
N VAL A 650 72.72 28.04 30.00
CA VAL A 650 73.90 27.35 30.57
C VAL A 650 75.20 27.96 30.05
N ASN A 651 75.27 28.28 28.77
CA ASN A 651 76.45 28.95 28.20
C ASN A 651 76.66 30.35 28.81
N ASP A 652 75.61 31.15 28.96
CA ASP A 652 75.70 32.48 29.58
C ASP A 652 76.16 32.41 31.05
N VAL A 653 75.76 31.38 31.80
CA VAL A 653 76.28 31.12 33.16
C VAL A 653 77.75 30.75 33.13
N THR A 654 78.17 29.95 32.16
CA THR A 654 79.57 29.49 32.03
C THR A 654 80.53 30.65 31.69
N TYR A 655 80.10 31.62 30.86
CA TYR A 655 80.92 32.78 30.51
C TYR A 655 81.04 33.83 31.63
N ASN A 656 80.10 33.87 32.58
CA ASN A 656 80.16 34.77 33.73
C ASN A 656 80.99 34.21 34.91
N MET A 657 81.43 32.96 34.83
CA MET A 657 82.22 32.29 35.86
C MET A 657 83.71 32.28 35.48
N SER A 658 84.28 33.46 35.20
CA SER A 658 85.71 33.66 34.91
C SER A 658 86.59 33.67 36.18
N ALA A 659 86.35 32.74 37.10
CA ALA A 659 87.25 32.49 38.24
C ALA A 659 87.84 31.08 38.09
N PRO A 660 89.17 30.93 38.02
CA PRO A 660 89.82 29.64 37.79
C PRO A 660 89.69 28.76 39.04
N VAL A 661 88.66 27.91 39.07
CA VAL A 661 88.54 26.85 40.06
C VAL A 661 88.99 25.55 39.39
N TRP A 662 90.17 25.08 39.78
CA TRP A 662 90.69 23.75 39.44
C TRP A 662 89.76 22.72 40.10
N THR A 663 88.84 22.16 39.33
CA THR A 663 88.01 21.03 39.78
C THR A 663 88.17 19.91 38.78
N GLU A 664 88.50 18.74 39.31
CA GLU A 664 88.76 17.51 38.57
C GLU A 664 87.64 17.21 37.57
N GLU A 665 88.04 16.94 36.33
CA GLU A 665 87.21 16.53 35.22
C GLU A 665 86.46 15.24 35.57
N ILE A 666 85.22 15.35 36.02
CA ILE A 666 84.27 14.26 35.84
C ILE A 666 83.77 14.37 34.40
N GLU A 667 84.46 13.66 33.52
CA GLU A 667 84.14 13.46 32.11
C GLU A 667 82.82 12.65 31.99
N VAL A 668 81.69 13.26 32.36
CA VAL A 668 80.37 12.74 31.98
C VAL A 668 80.12 13.19 30.55
N SER A 669 80.81 12.56 29.59
CA SER A 669 80.53 12.70 28.17
C SER A 669 79.22 11.95 27.84
N PHE A 670 78.08 12.46 28.30
CA PHE A 670 76.82 12.12 27.65
C PHE A 670 76.88 12.71 26.24
N THR A 671 76.86 11.85 25.23
CA THR A 671 76.84 12.14 23.78
C THR A 671 75.55 12.86 23.37
N MET A 672 75.29 14.03 23.95
CA MET A 672 74.22 14.97 23.60
C MET A 672 74.30 15.45 22.15
N THR A 673 75.44 15.27 21.49
CA THR A 673 75.63 15.55 20.07
C THR A 673 74.81 14.65 19.16
N ASP A 674 74.64 13.37 19.53
CA ASP A 674 74.00 12.38 18.66
C ASP A 674 72.47 12.47 18.73
N GLU A 675 71.91 12.68 19.93
CA GLU A 675 70.46 12.86 20.11
C GLU A 675 69.95 14.18 19.47
N LEU A 676 70.75 15.25 19.53
CA LEU A 676 70.42 16.49 18.80
C LEU A 676 70.45 16.29 17.29
N GLY A 677 71.26 15.36 16.78
CA GLY A 677 71.30 14.98 15.37
C GLY A 677 69.96 14.41 14.90
N PHE A 678 69.43 13.44 15.64
CA PHE A 678 68.13 12.82 15.33
C PHE A 678 66.98 13.84 15.36
N LEU A 679 66.98 14.76 16.34
CA LEU A 679 65.94 15.79 16.44
C LEU A 679 65.98 16.78 15.27
N LYS A 680 67.19 17.21 14.86
CA LYS A 680 67.38 18.09 13.69
C LYS A 680 66.90 17.43 12.40
N ILE A 681 67.20 16.14 12.21
CA ILE A 681 66.72 15.38 11.06
C ILE A 681 65.19 15.25 11.11
N SER A 682 64.62 14.90 12.27
CA SER A 682 63.17 14.77 12.44
C SER A 682 62.42 16.06 12.15
N LEU A 683 62.98 17.21 12.54
CA LEU A 683 62.42 18.54 12.25
C LEU A 683 62.38 18.91 10.78
N LEU A 684 63.28 18.34 9.98
CA LEU A 684 63.32 18.52 8.54
C LEU A 684 62.42 17.51 7.83
N VAL A 685 62.45 16.24 8.26
CA VAL A 685 61.74 15.13 7.62
C VAL A 685 60.22 15.17 7.86
N LEU A 686 59.76 15.48 9.07
CA LEU A 686 58.31 15.42 9.38
C LEU A 686 57.47 16.43 8.60
N PRO A 687 57.83 17.73 8.47
CA PRO A 687 57.09 18.67 7.62
C PRO A 687 57.09 18.26 6.15
N MET A 688 58.22 17.71 5.65
CA MET A 688 58.29 17.17 4.28
C MET A 688 57.34 15.98 4.11
N LEU A 689 57.26 15.09 5.11
CA LEU A 689 56.31 13.98 5.11
C LEU A 689 54.86 14.46 5.14
N VAL A 690 54.52 15.47 5.95
CA VAL A 690 53.19 16.11 5.95
C VAL A 690 52.86 16.68 4.57
N GLY A 691 53.80 17.40 3.95
CA GLY A 691 53.64 17.95 2.59
C GLY A 691 53.42 16.86 1.55
N LEU A 692 54.20 15.77 1.61
CA LEU A 692 54.06 14.61 0.74
C LEU A 692 52.71 13.90 0.94
N LEU A 693 52.29 13.66 2.18
CA LEU A 693 51.00 13.03 2.48
C LEU A 693 49.82 13.89 2.02
N THR A 694 49.92 15.21 2.18
CA THR A 694 48.90 16.16 1.68
C THR A 694 48.88 16.17 0.15
N MET A 695 50.05 16.13 -0.50
CA MET A 695 50.15 16.00 -1.94
C MET A 695 49.53 14.68 -2.43
N LEU A 696 49.80 13.56 -1.76
CA LEU A 696 49.19 12.25 -2.06
C LEU A 696 47.67 12.29 -1.87
N GLN A 697 47.18 12.92 -0.79
CA GLN A 697 45.75 13.11 -0.57
C GLN A 697 45.11 13.89 -1.71
N SER A 698 45.75 14.97 -2.17
CA SER A 698 45.27 15.78 -3.29
C SER A 698 45.32 15.02 -4.62
N HIS A 699 46.40 14.27 -4.88
CA HIS A 699 46.64 13.56 -6.13
C HIS A 699 45.67 12.39 -6.34
N PHE A 700 45.38 11.62 -5.27
CA PHE A 700 44.43 10.51 -5.37
C PHE A 700 42.97 10.94 -5.34
N HIS A 701 42.70 12.20 -4.99
CA HIS A 701 41.35 12.74 -4.83
C HIS A 701 40.43 11.81 -4.01
N LEU A 702 40.95 11.18 -2.95
CA LEU A 702 40.24 10.12 -2.22
C LEU A 702 38.87 10.55 -1.71
N SER A 703 38.76 11.81 -1.25
CA SER A 703 37.50 12.40 -0.81
C SER A 703 36.50 12.53 -1.96
N GLN A 704 36.94 12.99 -3.14
CA GLN A 704 36.09 13.11 -4.33
C GLN A 704 35.67 11.75 -4.87
N LYS A 705 36.59 10.78 -4.91
CA LYS A 705 36.28 9.40 -5.32
C LYS A 705 35.27 8.78 -4.36
N TRP A 706 35.46 8.94 -3.05
CA TRP A 706 34.46 8.52 -2.05
C TRP A 706 33.11 9.19 -2.30
N ALA A 707 33.12 10.50 -2.51
CA ALA A 707 31.91 11.29 -2.74
C ALA A 707 31.13 10.79 -3.96
N ASN A 708 31.81 10.59 -5.10
CA ASN A 708 31.19 10.10 -6.33
C ASN A 708 30.66 8.66 -6.18
N VAL A 709 31.41 7.76 -5.52
CA VAL A 709 30.97 6.38 -5.28
C VAL A 709 29.79 6.32 -4.30
N HIS A 710 29.80 7.14 -3.25
CA HIS A 710 28.69 7.24 -2.30
C HIS A 710 27.42 7.75 -3.00
N MET A 711 27.55 8.79 -3.81
CA MET A 711 26.44 9.33 -4.60
C MET A 711 25.87 8.31 -5.58
N ALA A 712 26.73 7.57 -6.30
CA ALA A 712 26.30 6.51 -7.19
C ALA A 712 25.56 5.37 -6.47
N ALA A 713 26.00 5.01 -5.24
CA ALA A 713 25.29 4.05 -4.41
C ALA A 713 23.87 4.54 -4.08
N THR A 714 23.72 5.79 -3.63
CA THR A 714 22.41 6.39 -3.33
C THR A 714 21.52 6.50 -4.56
N MET A 715 22.06 6.89 -5.71
CA MET A 715 21.29 6.92 -6.98
C MET A 715 20.83 5.54 -7.40
N THR A 716 21.66 4.51 -7.22
CA THR A 716 21.26 3.13 -7.52
C THR A 716 20.04 2.71 -6.70
N VAL A 717 20.01 3.06 -5.40
CA VAL A 717 18.85 2.81 -4.53
C VAL A 717 17.62 3.59 -5.00
N SER A 718 17.79 4.87 -5.34
CA SER A 718 16.72 5.70 -5.88
C SER A 718 16.12 5.10 -7.15
N GLU A 719 16.96 4.65 -8.09
CA GLU A 719 16.52 4.00 -9.33
C GLU A 719 15.80 2.68 -9.07
N ILE A 720 16.26 1.88 -8.09
CA ILE A 720 15.56 0.66 -7.68
C ILE A 720 14.14 0.98 -7.23
N TYR A 721 13.95 1.92 -6.31
CA TYR A 721 12.60 2.23 -5.80
C TYR A 721 11.70 2.91 -6.84
N HIS A 722 12.23 3.77 -7.70
CA HIS A 722 11.46 4.32 -8.82
C HIS A 722 11.02 3.23 -9.79
N PHE A 723 11.88 2.26 -10.09
CA PHE A 723 11.56 1.12 -10.95
C PHE A 723 10.53 0.20 -10.30
N LEU A 724 10.75 -0.20 -9.04
CA LEU A 724 9.86 -1.08 -8.28
C LEU A 724 8.46 -0.49 -8.06
N GLY A 725 8.37 0.83 -7.87
CA GLY A 725 7.12 1.54 -7.68
C GLY A 725 6.52 2.10 -8.96
N THR A 726 7.06 1.74 -10.14
CA THR A 726 6.61 2.23 -11.47
C THR A 726 6.45 3.76 -11.53
N ALA A 727 7.31 4.46 -10.79
CA ALA A 727 7.19 5.89 -10.53
C ALA A 727 8.10 6.72 -11.46
N GLY A 728 7.62 7.93 -11.80
CA GLY A 728 8.34 8.89 -12.62
C GLY A 728 8.66 8.35 -14.02
N PRO A 729 9.94 8.20 -14.39
CA PRO A 729 10.35 7.76 -15.73
C PRO A 729 9.98 6.29 -16.05
N TYR A 730 9.47 5.55 -15.05
CA TYR A 730 9.05 4.16 -15.18
C TYR A 730 7.52 3.98 -15.22
N ALA A 731 6.76 5.03 -15.55
CA ALA A 731 5.31 4.94 -15.74
C ALA A 731 4.90 4.24 -17.06
N ASN A 732 5.86 3.84 -17.89
CA ASN A 732 5.63 3.25 -19.21
C ASN A 732 5.44 1.72 -19.15
N SER A 733 5.38 1.06 -20.31
CA SER A 733 5.28 -0.39 -20.40
C SER A 733 6.47 -1.10 -19.74
N ALA A 734 6.22 -2.28 -19.16
CA ALA A 734 7.23 -3.05 -18.42
C ALA A 734 8.54 -3.29 -19.22
N SER A 735 8.45 -3.56 -20.52
CA SER A 735 9.63 -3.79 -21.36
C SER A 735 10.43 -2.51 -21.63
N ALA A 736 9.77 -1.37 -21.80
CA ALA A 736 10.43 -0.07 -21.91
C ALA A 736 11.12 0.30 -20.59
N ASN A 737 10.44 0.07 -19.46
CA ASN A 737 10.98 0.32 -18.13
C ASN A 737 12.23 -0.53 -17.85
N GLN A 738 12.22 -1.82 -18.21
CA GLN A 738 13.38 -2.71 -18.04
C GLN A 738 14.60 -2.20 -18.82
N LYS A 739 14.42 -1.79 -20.08
CA LYS A 739 15.52 -1.23 -20.89
C LYS A 739 16.03 0.09 -20.31
N ARG A 740 15.12 0.98 -19.90
CA ARG A 740 15.45 2.27 -19.31
C ARG A 740 16.21 2.10 -17.99
N PHE A 741 15.78 1.19 -17.14
CA PHE A 741 16.41 0.88 -15.86
C PHE A 741 17.84 0.38 -16.07
N MET A 742 18.03 -0.58 -16.97
CA MET A 742 19.37 -1.08 -17.33
C MET A 742 20.27 0.01 -17.91
N SER A 743 19.74 0.86 -18.78
CA SER A 743 20.47 1.98 -19.36
C SER A 743 20.93 2.97 -18.29
N ARG A 744 20.06 3.31 -17.33
CA ARG A 744 20.41 4.21 -16.22
C ARG A 744 21.46 3.60 -15.28
N LEU A 745 21.35 2.32 -14.94
CA LEU A 745 22.38 1.64 -14.16
C LEU A 745 23.74 1.64 -14.87
N GLN A 746 23.76 1.41 -16.19
CA GLN A 746 24.98 1.52 -17.00
C GLN A 746 25.51 2.95 -17.03
N GLY A 747 24.64 3.95 -17.10
CA GLY A 747 25.00 5.37 -17.00
C GLY A 747 25.71 5.70 -15.68
N ILE A 748 25.20 5.20 -14.55
CA ILE A 748 25.82 5.37 -13.23
C ILE A 748 27.25 4.79 -13.22
N VAL A 749 27.43 3.57 -13.75
CA VAL A 749 28.76 2.92 -13.82
C VAL A 749 29.71 3.69 -14.74
N LYS A 750 29.22 4.14 -15.90
CA LYS A 750 30.01 4.94 -16.86
C LYS A 750 30.49 6.25 -16.22
N HIS A 751 29.63 6.94 -15.47
CA HIS A 751 30.00 8.18 -14.77
C HIS A 751 31.08 7.95 -13.69
N LEU A 752 31.04 6.80 -13.00
CA LEU A 752 32.10 6.41 -12.06
C LEU A 752 33.43 6.14 -12.77
N SER A 753 33.39 5.49 -13.93
CA SER A 753 34.58 5.26 -14.76
C SER A 753 35.22 6.59 -15.18
N LEU A 754 34.39 7.56 -15.62
CA LEU A 754 34.85 8.92 -15.95
C LEU A 754 35.43 9.67 -14.73
N SER A 755 34.98 9.33 -13.51
CA SER A 755 35.51 9.87 -12.26
C SER A 755 36.83 9.22 -11.80
N GLY A 756 37.44 8.36 -12.63
CA GLY A 756 38.68 7.65 -12.30
C GLY A 756 38.49 6.52 -11.28
N VAL A 757 37.28 5.95 -11.21
CA VAL A 757 36.98 4.71 -10.51
C VAL A 757 36.84 3.62 -11.57
N HIS A 758 37.91 2.88 -11.81
CA HIS A 758 37.94 1.87 -12.87
C HIS A 758 36.87 0.78 -12.61
N GLU A 759 36.21 0.32 -13.67
CA GLU A 759 35.25 -0.78 -13.58
C GLU A 759 35.89 -2.06 -13.04
N GLU A 760 37.19 -2.26 -13.29
CA GLU A 760 37.96 -3.38 -12.73
C GLU A 760 38.00 -3.37 -11.20
N ASP A 761 38.01 -2.19 -10.56
CA ASP A 761 37.91 -2.08 -9.10
C ASP A 761 36.51 -2.45 -8.59
N LEU A 762 35.48 -2.31 -9.42
CA LEU A 762 34.09 -2.71 -9.12
C LEU A 762 33.85 -4.20 -9.45
N MET A 763 34.63 -4.75 -10.38
CA MET A 763 34.54 -6.12 -10.88
C MET A 763 35.59 -7.06 -10.24
N GLY A 764 36.47 -6.54 -9.39
CA GLY A 764 37.63 -7.24 -8.87
C GLY A 764 37.29 -8.53 -8.14
N GLY A 765 37.77 -9.65 -8.70
CA GLY A 765 38.04 -10.96 -8.06
C GLY A 765 36.85 -11.80 -7.62
N ASP A 766 35.74 -11.16 -7.24
CA ASP A 766 34.52 -11.85 -6.81
C ASP A 766 33.64 -12.12 -8.03
N THR A 767 34.16 -12.93 -8.95
CA THR A 767 33.36 -13.60 -9.99
C THR A 767 32.48 -14.70 -9.39
N GLY A 768 32.59 -14.94 -8.09
CA GLY A 768 31.76 -15.87 -7.34
C GLY A 768 30.30 -15.42 -7.37
N GLU A 769 29.43 -16.39 -7.63
CA GLU A 769 27.98 -16.28 -7.56
C GLU A 769 27.46 -15.98 -6.14
N ASP A 770 28.32 -15.53 -5.22
CA ASP A 770 28.12 -15.35 -3.78
C ASP A 770 27.29 -14.13 -3.41
N PHE A 771 26.61 -13.48 -4.37
CA PHE A 771 25.45 -12.70 -3.96
C PHE A 771 24.27 -13.66 -3.88
N PRO A 772 23.89 -14.05 -2.66
CA PRO A 772 22.87 -15.05 -2.42
C PRO A 772 21.57 -14.68 -3.12
N GLN A 773 20.94 -15.69 -3.69
CA GLN A 773 19.58 -15.55 -4.21
C GLN A 773 18.56 -15.39 -3.07
N ASP A 774 19.00 -15.58 -1.83
CA ASP A 774 18.15 -15.56 -0.64
C ASP A 774 17.72 -14.15 -0.27
N SER A 775 16.41 -13.98 -0.11
CA SER A 775 15.77 -12.70 0.26
C SER A 775 16.24 -12.18 1.62
N GLU A 776 16.64 -13.08 2.53
CA GLU A 776 17.09 -12.73 3.88
C GLU A 776 18.42 -11.99 3.86
N GLU A 777 19.40 -12.44 3.07
CA GLU A 777 20.69 -11.78 2.98
C GLU A 777 20.59 -10.44 2.25
N LEU A 778 19.64 -10.31 1.31
CA LEU A 778 19.29 -9.00 0.75
C LEU A 778 18.69 -8.09 1.82
N GLU A 779 17.77 -8.58 2.65
CA GLU A 779 17.20 -7.82 3.76
C GLU A 779 18.27 -7.39 4.77
N GLU A 780 19.20 -8.28 5.14
CA GLU A 780 20.35 -7.94 5.98
C GLU A 780 21.22 -6.85 5.34
N HIS A 781 21.51 -6.96 4.05
CA HIS A 781 22.26 -5.95 3.30
C HIS A 781 21.53 -4.60 3.29
N VAL A 782 20.22 -4.60 3.05
CA VAL A 782 19.42 -3.37 3.06
C VAL A 782 19.41 -2.74 4.45
N ASN A 783 19.16 -3.54 5.48
CA ASN A 783 19.14 -3.09 6.87
C ASN A 783 20.50 -2.51 7.31
N GLU A 784 21.61 -3.16 6.96
CA GLU A 784 22.95 -2.72 7.32
C GLU A 784 23.34 -1.42 6.59
N TYR A 785 23.21 -1.37 5.26
CA TYR A 785 23.78 -0.28 4.46
C TYR A 785 22.83 0.90 4.26
N LEU A 786 21.51 0.70 4.22
CA LEU A 786 20.54 1.79 4.03
C LEU A 786 20.06 2.35 5.37
N TYR A 787 19.88 1.50 6.38
CA TYR A 787 19.28 1.90 7.67
C TYR A 787 20.25 1.86 8.85
N GLY A 788 21.51 1.48 8.64
CA GLY A 788 22.51 1.39 9.70
C GLY A 788 22.15 0.40 10.81
N ILE A 789 21.18 -0.48 10.56
CA ILE A 789 20.77 -1.53 11.48
C ILE A 789 21.82 -2.62 11.33
N ARG A 790 22.81 -2.59 12.22
CA ARG A 790 23.83 -3.65 12.24
C ARG A 790 23.13 -4.98 12.54
N PRO A 791 23.41 -6.04 11.76
CA PRO A 791 22.89 -7.36 12.11
C PRO A 791 23.35 -7.67 13.52
N VAL A 792 22.43 -8.26 14.27
CA VAL A 792 22.67 -8.73 15.61
C VAL A 792 23.91 -9.62 15.55
N GLY A 793 25.03 -9.16 16.13
CA GLY A 793 26.35 -9.71 15.82
C GLY A 793 26.39 -11.22 16.03
N TRP A 794 27.25 -11.92 15.27
CA TRP A 794 27.36 -13.39 15.31
C TRP A 794 27.42 -13.97 16.74
N GLY A 795 28.06 -13.24 17.67
CA GLY A 795 28.07 -13.61 19.09
C GLY A 795 26.69 -13.61 19.76
N TYR A 796 25.82 -12.64 19.47
CA TYR A 796 24.45 -12.63 19.99
C TYR A 796 23.58 -13.68 19.29
N ARG A 797 23.71 -13.89 17.97
CA ARG A 797 23.03 -15.01 17.28
C ARG A 797 23.39 -16.34 17.93
N ARG A 798 24.69 -16.59 18.13
CA ARG A 798 25.17 -17.82 18.78
C ARG A 798 24.69 -17.94 20.23
N VAL A 799 24.62 -16.83 20.98
CA VAL A 799 24.04 -16.83 22.33
C VAL A 799 22.54 -17.11 22.27
N GLN A 800 21.81 -16.57 21.29
CA GLN A 800 20.39 -16.82 21.10
C GLN A 800 20.14 -18.27 20.69
N ASP A 801 20.97 -18.87 19.83
CA ASP A 801 20.91 -20.28 19.45
C ASP A 801 21.23 -21.20 20.64
N ILE A 802 22.22 -20.82 21.47
CA ILE A 802 22.55 -21.52 22.70
C ILE A 802 21.41 -21.39 23.71
N VAL A 803 20.80 -20.21 23.86
CA VAL A 803 19.66 -19.98 24.75
C VAL A 803 18.42 -20.73 24.23
N ALA A 804 18.19 -20.77 22.93
CA ALA A 804 17.09 -21.52 22.31
C ALA A 804 17.28 -23.03 22.48
N SER A 805 18.49 -23.54 22.28
CA SER A 805 18.81 -24.96 22.50
C SER A 805 18.74 -25.36 23.99
N LEU A 806 19.14 -24.48 24.91
CA LEU A 806 18.99 -24.70 26.36
C LEU A 806 17.55 -24.51 26.86
N SER A 807 16.76 -23.66 26.21
CA SER A 807 15.35 -23.38 26.54
C SER A 807 14.38 -24.45 26.01
N SER A 808 14.86 -25.44 25.26
CA SER A 808 14.06 -26.58 24.77
C SER A 808 13.41 -27.42 25.89
N ALA A 809 13.83 -27.23 27.15
CA ALA A 809 13.23 -27.87 28.32
C ALA A 809 12.04 -27.09 28.94
N ALA A 810 11.74 -25.86 28.50
CA ALA A 810 10.69 -25.02 29.08
C ALA A 810 9.61 -24.65 28.03
N PRO A 811 8.40 -25.26 28.08
CA PRO A 811 7.33 -25.03 27.10
C PRO A 811 6.70 -23.63 27.12
N SER A 812 7.17 -22.69 27.95
CA SER A 812 6.58 -21.35 28.09
C SER A 812 7.22 -20.25 27.24
N CYS A 813 8.41 -20.47 26.66
CA CYS A 813 9.16 -19.41 25.94
C CYS A 813 9.00 -19.44 24.41
N ALA A 814 8.13 -20.28 23.86
CA ALA A 814 7.86 -20.37 22.41
C ALA A 814 7.17 -19.12 21.83
N TRP A 815 6.51 -18.32 22.68
CA TRP A 815 5.76 -17.13 22.25
C TRP A 815 6.65 -15.96 21.80
N ALA A 816 7.84 -15.79 22.38
CA ALA A 816 8.74 -14.71 21.99
C ALA A 816 9.37 -14.97 20.61
N ALA A 817 9.68 -16.23 20.30
CA ALA A 817 10.10 -16.64 18.97
C ALA A 817 8.97 -16.44 17.95
N LEU A 818 7.74 -16.87 18.26
CA LEU A 818 6.58 -16.69 17.39
C LEU A 818 6.25 -15.21 17.09
N LEU A 819 6.47 -14.29 18.04
CA LEU A 819 6.23 -12.86 17.83
C LEU A 819 7.33 -12.17 17.00
N LEU A 820 8.57 -12.66 17.05
CA LEU A 820 9.67 -12.16 16.22
C LEU A 820 9.70 -12.81 14.83
N GLU A 821 9.19 -14.02 14.69
CA GLU A 821 9.20 -14.84 13.47
C GLU A 821 7.92 -14.68 12.62
N GLY A 822 6.98 -13.84 13.09
CA GLY A 822 5.74 -13.51 12.38
C GLY A 822 5.89 -12.39 11.35
N GLN A 823 7.05 -11.75 11.26
CA GLN A 823 7.30 -10.72 10.25
C GLN A 823 7.65 -11.43 8.94
N GLU A 824 6.68 -11.49 8.01
CA GLU A 824 6.90 -12.05 6.66
C GLU A 824 8.16 -11.39 6.05
N ALA A 825 9.08 -12.21 5.53
CA ALA A 825 10.34 -11.74 4.96
C ALA A 825 10.08 -10.65 3.92
N LYS A 826 10.76 -9.51 4.07
CA LYS A 826 10.46 -8.33 3.26
C LYS A 826 10.98 -8.52 1.85
N ASP A 827 10.08 -8.51 0.88
CA ASP A 827 10.45 -8.64 -0.53
C ASP A 827 10.93 -7.29 -1.10
N PHE A 828 12.24 -7.05 -1.07
CA PHE A 828 12.87 -5.86 -1.66
C PHE A 828 13.04 -5.92 -3.19
N CYS A 829 12.55 -6.98 -3.84
CA CYS A 829 12.62 -7.18 -5.29
C CYS A 829 11.24 -7.19 -5.96
N GLY A 830 10.17 -7.31 -5.17
CA GLY A 830 8.79 -7.25 -5.61
C GLY A 830 8.35 -5.83 -5.96
N HIS A 831 7.23 -5.74 -6.68
CA HIS A 831 6.58 -4.45 -6.92
C HIS A 831 6.22 -3.79 -5.58
N VAL A 832 6.52 -2.51 -5.45
CA VAL A 832 6.36 -1.79 -4.19
C VAL A 832 5.06 -0.99 -4.24
N THR A 833 4.13 -1.31 -3.34
CA THR A 833 2.94 -0.48 -3.08
C THR A 833 3.29 0.72 -2.21
N ALA A 834 2.42 1.74 -2.17
CA ALA A 834 2.65 2.91 -1.32
C ALA A 834 2.83 2.55 0.18
N GLU A 835 2.02 1.61 0.67
CA GLU A 835 2.06 1.11 2.04
C GLU A 835 3.37 0.35 2.31
N SER A 836 3.72 -0.60 1.45
CA SER A 836 5.00 -1.32 1.54
C SER A 836 6.18 -0.35 1.48
N TYR A 837 6.13 0.70 0.65
CA TYR A 837 7.17 1.73 0.61
C TYR A 837 7.26 2.51 1.92
N MET A 838 6.12 2.90 2.50
CA MET A 838 6.07 3.61 3.77
C MET A 838 6.71 2.77 4.89
N GLU A 839 6.35 1.50 4.98
CA GLU A 839 6.84 0.57 6.00
C GLU A 839 8.30 0.13 5.78
N ASN A 840 8.69 -0.10 4.54
CA ASN A 840 9.99 -0.67 4.20
C ASN A 840 11.06 0.37 3.95
N ARG A 841 10.69 1.61 3.63
CA ARG A 841 11.62 2.69 3.27
C ARG A 841 11.50 3.92 4.16
N VAL A 842 10.32 4.54 4.23
CA VAL A 842 10.15 5.85 4.91
C VAL A 842 10.33 5.73 6.42
N LEU A 843 9.64 4.77 7.07
CA LEU A 843 9.72 4.60 8.53
C LEU A 843 11.11 4.18 9.03
N PRO A 844 11.80 3.19 8.42
CA PRO A 844 13.17 2.84 8.80
C PRO A 844 14.16 3.98 8.55
N LEU A 845 14.04 4.70 7.43
CA LEU A 845 14.88 5.85 7.12
C LEU A 845 14.70 6.99 8.13
N ARG A 846 13.46 7.27 8.54
CA ARG A 846 13.18 8.25 9.59
C ARG A 846 13.89 7.89 10.89
N LYS A 847 13.79 6.63 11.32
CA LYS A 847 14.48 6.14 12.52
C LYS A 847 16.00 6.27 12.39
N TYR A 848 16.54 5.87 11.24
CA TYR A 848 17.97 5.99 10.94
C TYR A 848 18.45 7.44 11.03
N TYR A 849 17.75 8.39 10.42
CA TYR A 849 18.10 9.81 10.50
C TYR A 849 17.99 10.39 11.91
N ALA A 850 17.02 9.96 12.71
CA ALA A 850 16.93 10.34 14.12
C ALA A 850 18.20 9.93 14.90
N ASP A 851 18.62 8.68 14.73
CA ASP A 851 19.80 8.14 15.41
C ASP A 851 21.10 8.74 14.86
N PHE A 852 21.14 9.00 13.56
CA PHE A 852 22.26 9.67 12.90
C PHE A 852 22.46 11.11 13.40
N VAL A 853 21.38 11.89 13.56
CA VAL A 853 21.44 13.24 14.16
C VAL A 853 21.95 13.18 15.59
N ARG A 854 21.45 12.25 16.42
CA ARG A 854 21.94 12.08 17.80
C ARG A 854 23.43 11.78 17.85
N TRP A 855 23.89 10.88 16.96
CA TRP A 855 25.30 10.54 16.85
C TRP A 855 26.15 11.72 16.40
N LEU A 856 25.75 12.46 15.36
CA LEU A 856 26.45 13.65 14.88
C LEU A 856 26.56 14.73 15.97
N LEU A 857 25.47 14.99 16.69
CA LEU A 857 25.44 15.94 17.80
C LEU A 857 26.37 15.52 18.93
N PHE A 858 26.40 14.22 19.28
CA PHE A 858 27.31 13.68 20.28
C PHE A 858 28.77 13.87 19.87
N VAL A 859 29.15 13.49 18.65
CA VAL A 859 30.51 13.66 18.12
C VAL A 859 30.92 15.13 18.14
N ARG A 860 30.04 16.03 17.67
CA ARG A 860 30.29 17.48 17.65
C ARG A 860 30.45 18.05 19.06
N MET A 861 29.62 17.63 20.01
CA MET A 861 29.73 18.05 21.41
C MET A 861 31.08 17.63 22.02
N VAL A 862 31.50 16.38 21.80
CA VAL A 862 32.77 15.85 22.31
C VAL A 862 33.97 16.60 21.71
N LEU A 863 33.98 16.83 20.39
CA LEU A 863 35.07 17.54 19.72
C LEU A 863 35.11 19.03 20.09
N ASN A 864 33.96 19.69 20.24
CA ASN A 864 33.91 21.07 20.72
C ASN A 864 34.40 21.19 22.17
N LEU A 865 34.04 20.25 23.04
CA LEU A 865 34.55 20.20 24.40
C LEU A 865 36.07 20.06 24.41
N LEU A 866 36.61 19.15 23.57
CA LEU A 866 38.05 18.95 23.42
C LEU A 866 38.74 20.23 22.91
N LEU A 867 38.13 20.93 21.94
CA LEU A 867 38.64 22.20 21.42
C LEU A 867 38.71 23.27 22.53
N VAL A 868 37.65 23.42 23.32
CA VAL A 868 37.63 24.35 24.47
C VAL A 868 38.71 24.01 25.48
N VAL A 869 38.93 22.72 25.77
CA VAL A 869 40.01 22.26 26.65
C VAL A 869 41.38 22.64 26.06
N CYS A 870 41.63 22.38 24.77
CA CYS A 870 42.90 22.75 24.12
C CYS A 870 43.18 24.25 24.17
N LEU A 871 42.17 25.09 23.90
CA LEU A 871 42.30 26.55 23.96
C LEU A 871 42.51 27.05 25.40
N SER A 872 41.84 26.44 26.37
CA SER A 872 42.00 26.78 27.79
C SER A 872 43.41 26.45 28.28
N VAL A 873 43.96 25.28 27.89
CA VAL A 873 45.35 24.91 28.18
C VAL A 873 46.32 25.89 27.51
N GLY A 874 46.05 26.32 26.27
CA GLY A 874 46.85 27.35 25.60
C GLY A 874 46.87 28.68 26.35
N ALA A 875 45.71 29.16 26.81
CA ALA A 875 45.61 30.37 27.62
C ALA A 875 46.32 30.21 28.98
N GLY A 876 46.16 29.06 29.66
CA GLY A 876 46.82 28.77 30.92
C GLY A 876 48.35 28.72 30.81
N LEU A 877 48.88 28.16 29.71
CA LEU A 877 50.31 28.18 29.42
C LEU A 877 50.84 29.60 29.21
N GLY A 878 50.07 30.45 28.52
CA GLY A 878 50.39 31.87 28.34
C GLY A 878 50.42 32.63 29.67
N ALA A 879 49.42 32.43 30.52
CA ALA A 879 49.36 33.06 31.85
C ALA A 879 50.48 32.60 32.79
N SER A 880 50.92 31.35 32.67
CA SER A 880 51.99 30.77 33.51
C SER A 880 53.41 31.12 33.03
N GLY A 881 53.56 31.92 31.97
CA GLY A 881 54.86 32.26 31.39
C GLY A 881 55.47 31.17 30.50
N PHE A 882 54.78 30.05 30.27
CA PHE A 882 55.20 28.96 29.38
C PHE A 882 54.80 29.23 27.93
N SER A 883 55.05 30.45 27.44
CA SER A 883 54.64 30.91 26.11
C SER A 883 55.19 30.05 24.96
N LEU A 884 56.30 29.36 25.20
CA LEU A 884 56.93 28.45 24.25
C LEU A 884 56.02 27.29 23.82
N TRP A 885 55.12 26.82 24.69
CA TRP A 885 54.27 25.64 24.44
C TRP A 885 52.94 25.97 23.74
N ILE A 886 52.60 27.26 23.59
CA ILE A 886 51.36 27.72 22.94
C ILE A 886 51.19 27.18 21.50
N PRO A 887 52.23 27.11 20.64
CA PRO A 887 52.07 26.56 19.29
C PRO A 887 51.59 25.10 19.28
N VAL A 888 51.98 24.28 20.26
CA VAL A 888 51.57 22.87 20.34
C VAL A 888 50.07 22.78 20.65
N THR A 889 49.57 23.58 21.60
CA THR A 889 48.14 23.58 21.93
C THR A 889 47.30 24.12 20.77
N LEU A 890 47.80 25.13 20.04
CA LEU A 890 47.16 25.65 18.84
C LEU A 890 47.14 24.63 17.69
N ALA A 891 48.23 23.88 17.49
CA ALA A 891 48.27 22.78 16.51
C ALA A 891 47.26 21.68 16.86
N THR A 892 47.16 21.30 18.14
CA THR A 892 46.15 20.34 18.62
C THR A 892 44.73 20.87 18.45
N ALA A 893 44.47 22.15 18.74
CA ALA A 893 43.17 22.78 18.49
C ALA A 893 42.81 22.76 16.99
N THR A 894 43.79 23.01 16.12
CA THR A 894 43.62 22.93 14.66
C THR A 894 43.33 21.49 14.21
N PHE A 895 44.04 20.51 14.77
CA PHE A 895 43.78 19.08 14.56
C PHE A 895 42.33 18.69 14.90
N VAL A 896 41.87 19.08 16.09
CA VAL A 896 40.49 18.81 16.55
C VAL A 896 39.47 19.50 15.64
N THR A 897 39.76 20.73 15.21
CA THR A 897 38.90 21.49 14.28
C THR A 897 38.80 20.82 12.92
N THR A 898 39.92 20.33 12.36
CA THR A 898 39.95 19.57 11.10
C THR A 898 39.15 18.27 11.21
N ILE A 899 39.29 17.54 12.32
CA ILE A 899 38.49 16.33 12.57
C ILE A 899 37.00 16.67 12.71
N LEU A 900 36.67 17.77 13.37
CA LEU A 900 35.29 18.23 13.52
C LEU A 900 34.66 18.55 12.16
N HIS A 901 35.36 19.30 11.30
CA HIS A 901 34.90 19.59 9.95
C HIS A 901 34.83 18.36 9.06
N TRP A 902 35.64 17.32 9.31
CA TRP A 902 35.60 16.08 8.53
C TRP A 902 34.50 15.11 8.98
N LEU A 903 34.33 14.92 10.30
CA LEU A 903 33.39 13.92 10.86
C LEU A 903 31.97 14.46 11.04
N ALA A 904 31.82 15.74 11.37
CA ALA A 904 30.53 16.37 11.64
C ALA A 904 30.39 17.78 11.01
N PRO A 905 30.48 17.90 9.66
CA PRO A 905 30.07 19.11 8.95
C PRO A 905 28.70 19.62 9.39
N SER A 906 28.56 20.93 9.58
CA SER A 906 27.30 21.59 9.99
C SER A 906 26.20 21.42 8.95
N GLU A 907 26.59 21.38 7.69
CA GLU A 907 25.73 21.32 6.52
C GLU A 907 24.92 20.01 6.52
N ILE A 908 25.57 18.90 6.92
CA ILE A 908 24.92 17.59 7.03
C ILE A 908 23.85 17.62 8.10
N LEU A 909 24.14 18.21 9.26
CA LEU A 909 23.15 18.31 10.34
C LEU A 909 21.91 19.09 9.87
N THR A 910 22.11 20.19 9.12
CA THR A 910 20.99 20.95 8.55
C THR A 910 20.21 20.17 7.51
N ALA A 911 20.90 19.44 6.62
CA ALA A 911 20.25 18.62 5.59
C ALA A 911 19.46 17.46 6.19
N VAL A 912 20.02 16.75 7.18
CA VAL A 912 19.33 15.63 7.84
C VAL A 912 18.15 16.11 8.67
N ASN A 913 18.25 17.27 9.33
CA ASN A 913 17.10 17.84 10.04
C ASN A 913 15.98 18.25 9.07
N SER A 914 16.31 18.90 7.96
CA SER A 914 15.34 19.22 6.90
C SER A 914 14.68 17.96 6.33
N ALA A 915 15.49 16.91 6.14
CA ALA A 915 15.01 15.62 5.70
C ALA A 915 14.04 14.99 6.71
N MET A 916 14.40 15.00 7.99
CA MET A 916 13.57 14.48 9.08
C MET A 916 12.22 15.19 9.17
N THR A 917 12.19 16.52 9.03
CA THR A 917 10.95 17.29 9.00
C THR A 917 10.06 16.88 7.84
N THR A 918 10.63 16.69 6.64
CA THR A 918 9.88 16.26 5.46
C THR A 918 9.34 14.83 5.61
N LEU A 919 10.14 13.89 6.14
CA LEU A 919 9.70 12.52 6.41
C LEU A 919 8.58 12.48 7.47
N ASN A 920 8.63 13.33 8.50
CA ASN A 920 7.54 13.47 9.47
C ASN A 920 6.26 14.02 8.82
N ASN A 921 6.38 14.98 7.90
CA ASN A 921 5.22 15.49 7.16
C ASN A 921 4.61 14.43 6.25
N LEU A 922 5.42 13.56 5.62
CA LEU A 922 4.92 12.42 4.86
C LEU A 922 4.19 11.41 5.74
N ASP A 923 4.72 11.10 6.94
CA ASP A 923 4.06 10.21 7.91
C ASP A 923 2.72 10.78 8.39
N LEU A 924 2.68 12.08 8.75
CA LEU A 924 1.44 12.75 9.13
C LEU A 924 0.41 12.78 8.01
N ARG A 925 0.84 13.06 6.77
CA ARG A 925 -0.05 13.04 5.60
C ARG A 925 -0.61 11.65 5.38
N TRP A 926 0.24 10.61 5.41
CA TRP A 926 -0.18 9.22 5.26
C TRP A 926 -1.21 8.78 6.30
N GLN A 927 -1.01 9.17 7.57
CA GLN A 927 -1.96 8.88 8.65
C GLN A 927 -3.28 9.67 8.50
N GLY A 928 -3.26 10.83 7.84
CA GLY A 928 -4.43 11.66 7.58
C GLY A 928 -5.16 11.37 6.25
N SER A 929 -4.49 10.71 5.30
CA SER A 929 -5.03 10.31 4.01
C SER A 929 -6.01 9.14 4.15
N ASP A 930 -7.10 9.18 3.39
CA ASP A 930 -8.02 8.05 3.31
C ASP A 930 -7.32 6.84 2.66
N ILE A 931 -7.81 5.64 2.94
CA ILE A 931 -7.28 4.37 2.41
C ILE A 931 -7.20 4.43 0.87
N ARG A 932 -8.21 5.04 0.23
CA ARG A 932 -8.20 5.27 -1.22
C ARG A 932 -7.03 6.14 -1.68
N GLU A 933 -6.78 7.25 -0.99
CA GLU A 933 -5.67 8.15 -1.34
C GLU A 933 -4.34 7.46 -1.07
N ASN A 934 -4.23 6.69 0.01
CA ASN A 934 -3.04 5.91 0.36
C ASN A 934 -2.69 4.85 -0.68
N HIS A 935 -3.69 4.19 -1.29
CA HIS A 935 -3.46 3.24 -2.37
C HIS A 935 -3.36 3.87 -3.76
N SER A 936 -3.57 5.18 -3.88
CA SER A 936 -3.50 5.83 -5.19
C SER A 936 -2.07 5.84 -5.75
N GLU A 937 -1.96 5.64 -7.07
CA GLU A 937 -0.71 5.75 -7.81
C GLU A 937 -0.06 7.13 -7.64
N ALA A 938 -0.86 8.19 -7.52
CA ALA A 938 -0.39 9.55 -7.27
C ALA A 938 0.33 9.67 -5.90
N THR A 939 -0.24 9.10 -4.84
CA THR A 939 0.39 9.11 -3.52
C THR A 939 1.65 8.26 -3.50
N LYS A 940 1.61 7.06 -4.12
CA LYS A 940 2.78 6.19 -4.27
C LYS A 940 3.94 6.93 -4.96
N THR A 941 3.68 7.51 -6.13
CA THR A 941 4.69 8.24 -6.90
C THR A 941 5.21 9.47 -6.14
N HIS A 942 4.34 10.20 -5.44
CA HIS A 942 4.74 11.33 -4.60
C HIS A 942 5.63 10.92 -3.43
N LEU A 943 5.29 9.83 -2.72
CA LEU A 943 6.07 9.29 -1.61
C LEU A 943 7.47 8.89 -2.07
N ILE A 944 7.56 8.13 -3.16
CA ILE A 944 8.84 7.65 -3.72
C ILE A 944 9.69 8.83 -4.19
N ALA A 945 9.14 9.70 -5.03
CA ALA A 945 9.87 10.83 -5.59
C ALA A 945 10.38 11.78 -4.49
N THR A 946 9.56 12.08 -3.49
CA THR A 946 9.94 12.99 -2.39
C THR A 946 11.00 12.36 -1.49
N THR A 947 10.82 11.11 -1.11
CA THR A 947 11.74 10.40 -0.21
C THR A 947 13.10 10.18 -0.86
N GLU A 948 13.14 9.70 -2.11
CA GLU A 948 14.41 9.45 -2.78
C GLU A 948 15.14 10.75 -3.18
N LYS A 949 14.42 11.82 -3.56
CA LYS A 949 15.02 13.15 -3.76
C LYS A 949 15.69 13.66 -2.49
N LEU A 950 15.06 13.44 -1.35
CA LEU A 950 15.56 13.82 -0.03
C LEU A 950 16.77 12.99 0.40
N CYS A 951 16.75 11.67 0.16
CA CYS A 951 17.92 10.81 0.33
C CYS A 951 19.12 11.30 -0.50
N SER A 952 18.89 11.63 -1.78
CA SER A 952 19.93 12.18 -2.64
C SER A 952 20.44 13.53 -2.15
N ALA A 953 19.56 14.44 -1.70
CA ALA A 953 19.99 15.74 -1.15
C ALA A 953 20.87 15.59 0.11
N VAL A 954 20.51 14.66 1.01
CA VAL A 954 21.33 14.33 2.18
C VAL A 954 22.67 13.73 1.74
N ALA A 955 22.69 12.81 0.78
CA ALA A 955 23.92 12.20 0.28
C ALA A 955 24.85 13.21 -0.42
N VAL A 956 24.30 14.16 -1.19
CA VAL A 956 25.07 15.25 -1.81
C VAL A 956 25.73 16.10 -0.74
N THR A 957 24.95 16.51 0.26
CA THR A 957 25.46 17.31 1.38
C THR A 957 26.50 16.53 2.21
N TYR A 958 26.30 15.22 2.36
CA TYR A 958 27.20 14.34 3.10
C TYR A 958 28.54 14.14 2.42
N SER A 959 28.49 13.91 1.12
CA SER A 959 29.66 13.65 0.30
C SER A 959 30.43 14.93 -0.03
N GLY A 960 29.77 16.09 -0.01
CA GLY A 960 30.32 17.33 -0.56
C GLY A 960 30.51 17.28 -2.07
N ALA A 961 29.90 16.29 -2.76
CA ALA A 961 29.98 16.19 -4.20
C ALA A 961 29.26 17.39 -4.84
N ALA A 962 29.97 18.15 -5.69
CA ALA A 962 29.31 19.06 -6.61
C ALA A 962 28.53 18.21 -7.62
N PHE A 963 27.24 18.01 -7.35
CA PHE A 963 26.41 17.24 -8.24
C PHE A 963 26.14 18.06 -9.50
N VAL A 964 26.77 17.66 -10.61
CA VAL A 964 26.35 18.08 -11.94
C VAL A 964 25.16 17.18 -12.28
N GLN A 965 23.95 17.67 -12.01
CA GLN A 965 22.76 17.09 -12.60
C GLN A 965 22.80 17.48 -14.09
N GLU A 966 23.62 16.77 -14.88
CA GLU A 966 23.50 16.83 -16.33
C GLU A 966 22.06 16.42 -16.67
N GLU A 967 21.41 17.21 -17.52
CA GLU A 967 20.04 17.09 -18.03
C GLU A 967 19.87 15.81 -18.88
N LEU A 968 20.23 14.65 -18.30
CA LEU A 968 20.07 13.31 -18.88
C LEU A 968 18.61 12.92 -19.11
N ASP A 969 17.67 13.76 -18.72
CA ASP A 969 16.23 13.54 -18.91
C ASP A 969 15.66 14.15 -20.20
N ASP A 970 16.38 15.04 -20.91
CA ASP A 970 15.80 15.76 -22.06
C ASP A 970 16.25 15.26 -23.46
N ASP A 971 17.42 14.62 -23.61
CA ASP A 971 18.01 14.43 -24.96
C ASP A 971 17.93 13.00 -25.58
N ILE A 972 17.30 12.00 -24.95
CA ILE A 972 17.33 10.58 -25.45
C ILE A 972 15.96 10.07 -25.94
N PHE A 973 15.00 10.94 -26.28
CA PHE A 973 13.68 10.51 -26.75
C PHE A 973 13.23 11.03 -28.14
N ASP A 974 14.16 11.47 -28.99
CA ASP A 974 13.83 11.95 -30.36
C ASP A 974 13.96 10.91 -31.50
N GLU A 975 14.09 9.61 -31.22
CA GLU A 975 13.99 8.55 -32.26
C GLU A 975 12.64 7.80 -32.22
N ASN A 976 11.54 8.54 -32.28
CA ASN A 976 10.30 8.11 -32.97
C ASN A 976 9.32 9.30 -33.07
N PRO A 977 9.17 9.96 -34.23
CA PRO A 977 8.17 10.99 -34.43
C PRO A 977 6.81 10.34 -34.70
N SER A 978 6.20 9.77 -33.66
CA SER A 978 4.76 9.46 -33.69
C SER A 978 4.17 9.35 -32.29
N ILE A 979 3.60 10.48 -31.86
CA ILE A 979 2.41 10.60 -30.99
C ILE A 979 2.58 10.02 -29.58
N VAL A 980 3.25 10.77 -28.71
CA VAL A 980 2.89 10.86 -27.27
C VAL A 980 3.20 12.29 -26.79
N GLY A 981 2.17 13.13 -26.72
CA GLY A 981 2.26 14.43 -26.04
C GLY A 981 2.12 14.21 -24.52
N HIS A 982 3.20 14.42 -23.76
CA HIS A 982 3.14 14.47 -22.30
C HIS A 982 3.03 15.91 -21.81
N SER A 983 1.88 16.23 -21.23
CA SER A 983 1.69 17.39 -20.35
C SER A 983 2.37 17.12 -19.01
N THR A 984 3.56 17.68 -18.81
CA THR A 984 4.17 17.83 -17.49
C THR A 984 3.67 19.12 -16.87
N ARG A 985 2.70 19.01 -15.95
CA ARG A 985 2.32 20.13 -15.09
C ARG A 985 3.49 20.50 -14.17
N HIS A 986 3.74 21.80 -14.08
CA HIS A 986 4.71 22.45 -13.20
C HIS A 986 4.64 21.90 -11.78
N CYS A 987 5.62 21.08 -11.40
CA CYS A 987 5.98 20.91 -10.00
C CYS A 987 6.67 22.21 -9.57
N GLU A 988 6.04 22.91 -8.63
CA GLU A 988 6.50 24.19 -8.11
C GLU A 988 7.95 24.05 -7.63
N ARG A 989 8.85 24.77 -8.31
CA ARG A 989 10.28 24.84 -8.01
C ARG A 989 10.40 25.47 -6.61
N ILE A 990 10.50 24.64 -5.57
CA ILE A 990 11.07 25.10 -4.29
C ILE A 990 12.54 25.37 -4.58
N ILE A 991 12.84 26.62 -4.95
CA ILE A 991 14.20 27.15 -5.00
C ILE A 991 14.64 27.25 -3.54
N VAL A 992 15.26 26.20 -3.02
CA VAL A 992 16.16 26.34 -1.87
C VAL A 992 17.37 27.08 -2.43
N GLY A 993 17.31 28.41 -2.35
CA GLY A 993 18.38 29.33 -2.75
C GLY A 993 19.58 29.23 -1.81
N SER A 994 20.26 28.09 -1.80
CA SER A 994 21.64 27.98 -1.33
C SER A 994 22.51 27.99 -2.58
N ARG A 995 22.99 29.18 -2.96
CA ARG A 995 24.12 29.29 -3.90
C ARG A 995 25.23 28.37 -3.39
N PRO A 996 25.83 27.49 -4.21
CA PRO A 996 27.05 26.84 -3.81
C PRO A 996 28.08 27.94 -3.59
N LEU A 997 28.43 28.21 -2.33
CA LEU A 997 29.68 28.86 -2.00
C LEU A 997 30.75 27.93 -2.57
N SER A 998 31.33 28.32 -3.71
CA SER A 998 32.57 27.75 -4.20
C SER A 998 33.59 27.91 -3.06
N GLN A 999 33.76 26.87 -2.25
CA GLN A 999 34.92 26.77 -1.38
C GLN A 999 36.11 26.58 -2.31
N SER A 1000 36.76 27.70 -2.65
CA SER A 1000 38.16 27.65 -3.03
C SER A 1000 38.90 27.04 -1.84
N GLY A 1001 39.37 25.80 -1.97
CA GLY A 1001 40.42 25.30 -1.11
C GLY A 1001 41.63 26.20 -1.28
N THR A 1002 41.76 27.22 -0.44
CA THR A 1002 42.95 28.07 -0.42
C THR A 1002 44.11 27.24 0.13
N PRO A 1003 45.22 27.08 -0.60
CA PRO A 1003 46.45 26.62 0.02
C PRO A 1003 46.92 27.70 1.00
N TYR A 1004 47.19 27.31 2.24
CA TYR A 1004 47.79 28.17 3.25
C TYR A 1004 49.13 28.75 2.75
N GLY A 1005 49.27 30.08 2.81
CA GLY A 1005 50.56 30.76 2.98
C GLY A 1005 51.16 31.45 1.76
N ARG A 1006 50.82 32.73 1.53
CA ARG A 1006 51.79 33.73 1.05
C ARG A 1006 51.39 35.13 1.49
N SER A 1007 52.02 35.60 2.57
CA SER A 1007 52.09 37.03 2.87
C SER A 1007 53.05 37.68 1.88
N GLY A 1008 52.54 38.63 1.10
CA GLY A 1008 53.31 39.45 0.18
C GLY A 1008 52.55 40.74 -0.04
N ALA A 1009 53.02 41.83 0.57
CA ALA A 1009 52.49 43.16 0.39
C ALA A 1009 52.56 43.59 -1.08
N VAL A 1010 51.42 43.99 -1.66
CA VAL A 1010 51.37 44.79 -2.89
C VAL A 1010 50.28 45.85 -2.72
N THR A 1011 50.69 47.10 -2.93
CA THR A 1011 49.94 48.35 -2.95
C THR A 1011 48.83 48.39 -4.01
N PRO A 1012 47.82 49.26 -3.87
CA PRO A 1012 46.71 49.34 -4.81
C PRO A 1012 47.09 50.17 -6.02
N ASN A 1013 46.78 49.68 -7.23
CA ASN A 1013 46.66 50.51 -8.41
C ASN A 1013 45.32 50.28 -9.11
N ARG A 1014 44.89 51.37 -9.72
CA ARG A 1014 43.56 51.78 -10.16
C ARG A 1014 43.27 51.33 -11.60
N MET A 1015 41.98 51.36 -11.98
CA MET A 1015 41.38 51.19 -13.35
C MET A 1015 41.38 49.74 -13.85
N LEU A 1016 40.28 49.16 -14.36
CA LEU A 1016 39.13 49.63 -15.14
C LEU A 1016 37.86 48.88 -14.74
#